data_AF-A0A812DKM4-F1
#
_entry.id   AF-A0A812DKM4-F1
#
_cell.length_a   1.000
_cell.length_b   1.000
_cell.length_c   1.000
_cell.angle_alpha   90.00
_cell.angle_beta   90.00
_cell.angle_gamma   90.00
#
_symmetry.space_group_name_H-M   'P 1'
#
loop_
_entity.id
_entity.type
_entity.pdbx_description
1 polymer ?
#
loop_
_entity_poly.entity_id
_entity_poly.type
_entity_poly.pdbx_seq_one_letter_code
_entity_poly.pdbx_strand_id
1 'polypeptide(L)'
;MRYGSPLAAPPRRYRRVGRRAKRLLARVFVERHGFGPSSGGSHARPSRPLLSVSLGVGAFVRQRTVDSELGPWSLRAEWCWAPSHRVPPVTAPGLAKSSDIDLLGTNNETSALTSTHETWVTKNSINFLADPEDLPPRCSCPVCPCAFTRASSLTTHIWKKHPAEWNDIKKRRDASRRSNVRTYARWTREELERMAAIEHEALSKGVQHMNSYLTPFLARTRDQISCRRKKDDYKAILKSLESEAQCPGPDGSRARVVPDSPRNDHPTSGDLKSPKGRTGRKWSAEEIKVLQQAPRDVPDAELVPLLPGRTVQAIRSRRRRLVAQRAGPVGPAAQAPTDEEQVTAEPQPYERSMTESEQGISDYLYGILPNIPDPVVREKAKQAIGDPNGFSKLYNEFFPKNRTVSRRAMPAVKVGVKRRRAQRAIIYNFLQNLHKRSPKSVAERVLDSDLSYEGLVAERAFSDEDFLRKWKPVFERPCYADLAGDHPGPPLNELAAPIKVADVAAVIASLKESSPGPDGLRLNILRGIPVEVITFLYNLLLLKGPPPTRGKAGNIFTSRVTFIKKVEVPGDALEFRPIAIGNYFVRIFHRVLASRFEAALPNHRDQVGFKRLDGVAHNVLKLNAALNAARSKHENLVVASVDIRKAFDSISHEAILGILQRKGVPDLLMGYLRTYFSTSRLQIGKDLIHPKHRGVKQGDPMSPWLFNLALDQILEGQEEYAITIGAIVLNQMAYADDLILFASSQEEMQKRIERLTIGLGRLGLELNARKCCVLSIRGDKKRKFSFVDTDVSISVDGTRLPVVTAVSEFRYLGVQFNWKGVARTPLDLEKLLVRLNRAALKPQQKLIVLKKFLLPRLQHQLTFGRLHKGELVKGDKAVRRVVRRWLRLPADCPNSAIHTPARFGGLGVNSLETLYSTLKESRLTQLSYGDEEDAAIASNPAVRGLMSYKFRGSVMSSREGLVEDLHRRLDTRGLQGYEKVPAVNSWLDHAPTNLAGHDFQEAIRVRLGCMGTPSRLSRGGRSVDTICKCGSNARMSLPHIAQACSIVSGLRIKRHNNVVLYVAQILKEKKYDVIMEPRLQTERGLRKPDLVILAKKEIIVLDVQIRPDSVVCTLDACNREKIAKYNQPYVLDAIRDRFGHGLPIKVIALTYNWRGAAAQQSYQDCITNKLLRWRHFGPISRMILRDTARMLWAYWHAPADGATRPTASAEVLMDCAE
;
A
#
# COMPACT_ATOMS: atom_id res chain seq x y z
N MET A 1 12.23 -25.18 24.47
CA MET A 1 10.83 -25.67 24.32
C MET A 1 9.90 -24.94 25.31
N ARG A 2 8.61 -24.81 24.95
CA ARG A 2 7.50 -24.03 25.57
C ARG A 2 7.55 -22.49 25.47
N TYR A 3 7.18 -21.98 24.28
CA TYR A 3 6.59 -20.63 24.11
C TYR A 3 5.09 -20.78 23.79
N GLY A 4 4.22 -20.50 24.78
CA GLY A 4 2.79 -20.29 24.59
C GLY A 4 2.45 -18.82 24.86
N SER A 5 2.02 -18.09 23.84
CA SER A 5 1.54 -16.70 23.96
C SER A 5 0.02 -16.68 24.17
N PRO A 6 -0.54 -16.00 25.19
CA PRO A 6 -1.97 -15.72 25.24
C PRO A 6 -2.32 -14.47 24.43
N LEU A 7 -3.36 -14.61 23.59
CA LEU A 7 -3.97 -13.56 22.76
C LEU A 7 -4.52 -12.38 23.59
N ALA A 8 -4.33 -11.17 23.06
CA ALA A 8 -4.70 -9.91 23.70
C ALA A 8 -6.18 -9.50 23.46
N ALA A 9 -6.82 -8.95 24.50
CA ALA A 9 -8.16 -8.36 24.46
C ALA A 9 -8.22 -6.95 23.78
N PRO A 10 -9.36 -6.54 23.17
CA PRO A 10 -9.51 -5.29 22.40
C PRO A 10 -9.81 -4.01 23.24
N PRO A 11 -9.69 -2.80 22.66
CA PRO A 11 -9.70 -1.51 23.39
C PRO A 11 -11.07 -1.04 23.95
N ARG A 12 -11.01 -0.16 24.98
CA ARG A 12 -12.11 0.26 25.88
C ARG A 12 -13.39 0.80 25.22
N ARG A 13 -13.37 1.33 23.98
CA ARG A 13 -14.60 1.78 23.27
C ARG A 13 -15.49 0.62 22.78
N TYR A 14 -14.94 -0.59 22.67
CA TYR A 14 -15.63 -1.79 22.17
C TYR A 14 -16.24 -2.68 23.26
N ARG A 15 -15.93 -2.43 24.54
CA ARG A 15 -16.59 -3.10 25.68
C ARG A 15 -18.07 -2.75 25.80
N ARG A 16 -18.54 -1.62 25.26
CA ARG A 16 -19.97 -1.25 25.27
C ARG A 16 -20.81 -2.04 24.27
N VAL A 17 -20.23 -2.49 23.15
CA VAL A 17 -20.97 -3.25 22.11
C VAL A 17 -21.07 -4.75 22.49
N GLY A 18 -20.00 -5.34 23.02
CA GLY A 18 -20.03 -6.72 23.53
C GLY A 18 -20.95 -6.93 24.74
N ARG A 19 -21.12 -5.91 25.59
CA ARG A 19 -22.13 -5.91 26.66
C ARG A 19 -23.56 -5.84 26.10
N ARG A 20 -23.77 -5.26 24.92
CA ARG A 20 -25.10 -5.18 24.29
C ARG A 20 -25.53 -6.51 23.67
N ALA A 21 -24.59 -7.29 23.13
CA ALA A 21 -24.82 -8.66 22.67
C ALA A 21 -25.10 -9.62 23.84
N LYS A 22 -24.32 -9.54 24.93
CA LYS A 22 -24.62 -10.30 26.17
C LYS A 22 -25.94 -9.90 26.85
N ARG A 23 -26.33 -8.61 26.77
CA ARG A 23 -27.64 -8.14 27.28
C ARG A 23 -28.81 -8.52 26.38
N LEU A 24 -28.60 -8.68 25.07
CA LEU A 24 -29.65 -9.18 24.16
C LEU A 24 -29.94 -10.65 24.45
N LEU A 25 -28.90 -11.46 24.68
CA LEU A 25 -29.05 -12.86 25.10
C LEU A 25 -29.69 -12.98 26.50
N ALA A 26 -29.38 -12.06 27.42
CA ALA A 26 -30.02 -12.03 28.74
C ALA A 26 -31.48 -11.50 28.73
N ARG A 27 -31.86 -10.62 27.78
CA ARG A 27 -33.25 -10.12 27.68
C ARG A 27 -34.22 -11.15 27.11
N VAL A 28 -33.77 -11.99 26.18
CA VAL A 28 -34.59 -13.10 25.65
C VAL A 28 -34.88 -14.15 26.72
N PHE A 29 -34.09 -14.21 27.79
CA PHE A 29 -34.25 -15.18 28.87
C PHE A 29 -35.21 -14.72 30.00
N VAL A 30 -35.52 -13.42 30.09
CA VAL A 30 -36.36 -12.86 31.18
C VAL A 30 -37.82 -12.65 30.77
N GLU A 31 -38.15 -12.60 29.48
CA GLU A 31 -39.54 -12.42 29.01
C GLU A 31 -40.33 -13.74 28.79
N ARG A 32 -39.81 -14.90 29.23
CA ARG A 32 -40.50 -16.20 29.00
C ARG A 32 -40.73 -17.11 30.21
N HIS A 33 -40.27 -16.74 31.40
CA HIS A 33 -40.64 -17.45 32.62
C HIS A 33 -41.00 -16.44 33.70
N GLY A 34 -42.29 -16.17 33.85
CA GLY A 34 -42.83 -15.51 35.03
C GLY A 34 -43.04 -16.56 36.11
N PHE A 35 -42.37 -16.41 37.25
CA PHE A 35 -42.81 -16.95 38.54
C PHE A 35 -42.25 -16.07 39.67
N GLY A 36 -43.14 -15.62 40.55
CA GLY A 36 -42.84 -14.79 41.71
C GLY A 36 -42.27 -15.57 42.91
N PRO A 37 -41.85 -14.88 43.99
CA PRO A 37 -41.11 -15.49 45.09
C PRO A 37 -41.98 -15.73 46.35
N SER A 38 -41.77 -16.86 47.01
CA SER A 38 -42.06 -17.17 48.45
C SER A 38 -41.77 -18.67 48.66
N SER A 39 -41.35 -19.24 49.80
CA SER A 39 -40.85 -18.80 51.11
C SER A 39 -40.59 -20.08 51.94
N GLY A 40 -39.55 -20.09 52.78
CA GLY A 40 -39.34 -21.07 53.90
C GLY A 40 -38.74 -22.43 53.51
N GLY A 41 -37.90 -23.12 54.29
CA GLY A 41 -37.26 -22.96 55.60
C GLY A 41 -36.17 -24.06 55.69
N SER A 42 -34.94 -23.76 56.14
CA SER A 42 -34.38 -24.00 57.48
C SER A 42 -33.88 -25.42 57.81
N HIS A 43 -32.63 -25.47 58.35
CA HIS A 43 -31.91 -26.52 59.11
C HIS A 43 -30.80 -27.29 58.35
N ALA A 44 -29.51 -26.93 58.54
CA ALA A 44 -28.57 -27.27 59.64
C ALA A 44 -27.85 -28.62 59.39
N ARG A 45 -26.59 -28.64 58.89
CA ARG A 45 -25.27 -28.63 59.59
C ARG A 45 -24.72 -30.08 59.82
N PRO A 46 -23.42 -30.33 60.13
CA PRO A 46 -22.23 -30.18 59.27
C PRO A 46 -21.17 -31.34 59.43
N SER A 47 -20.00 -31.19 58.79
CA SER A 47 -18.66 -31.70 59.22
C SER A 47 -18.39 -33.22 59.07
N ARG A 48 -17.18 -33.76 58.81
CA ARG A 48 -15.79 -33.29 58.63
C ARG A 48 -14.92 -34.51 58.13
N PRO A 49 -13.57 -34.44 58.00
CA PRO A 49 -12.79 -34.97 56.87
C PRO A 49 -11.84 -36.12 57.26
N LEU A 50 -10.92 -36.54 56.38
CA LEU A 50 -9.48 -36.75 56.68
C LEU A 50 -8.66 -37.10 55.42
N LEU A 51 -7.45 -36.54 55.37
CA LEU A 51 -6.36 -36.87 54.45
C LEU A 51 -5.69 -38.18 54.88
N SER A 52 -5.17 -38.96 53.94
CA SER A 52 -3.91 -39.70 54.12
C SER A 52 -3.25 -40.07 52.79
N VAL A 53 -1.94 -40.28 52.89
CA VAL A 53 -0.92 -40.46 51.86
C VAL A 53 -0.52 -41.93 51.83
N SER A 54 -0.16 -42.50 50.67
CA SER A 54 0.82 -43.60 50.62
C SER A 54 1.46 -43.77 49.23
N LEU A 55 2.77 -44.01 49.26
CA LEU A 55 3.73 -44.29 48.19
C LEU A 55 3.95 -45.81 48.02
N GLY A 56 4.47 -46.19 46.84
CA GLY A 56 5.40 -47.33 46.65
C GLY A 56 4.82 -48.63 46.06
N VAL A 57 5.52 -49.53 45.37
CA VAL A 57 6.90 -49.70 44.82
C VAL A 57 6.86 -50.98 43.92
N GLY A 58 7.77 -51.12 42.94
CA GLY A 58 8.29 -52.42 42.43
C GLY A 58 8.25 -52.57 40.89
N ALA A 59 9.32 -52.42 40.09
CA ALA A 59 10.62 -53.12 39.96
C ALA A 59 10.54 -54.50 39.27
N PHE A 60 11.17 -54.68 38.09
CA PHE A 60 11.95 -55.89 37.69
C PHE A 60 12.79 -55.65 36.42
N VAL A 61 13.87 -56.44 36.28
CA VAL A 61 15.13 -56.25 35.51
C VAL A 61 15.33 -57.35 34.44
N ARG A 62 16.06 -57.05 33.35
CA ARG A 62 16.99 -57.86 32.47
C ARG A 62 16.75 -57.59 30.97
N GLN A 63 17.69 -57.07 30.17
CA GLN A 63 18.99 -57.56 29.59
C GLN A 63 18.89 -58.44 28.31
N ARG A 64 19.58 -57.95 27.26
CA ARG A 64 20.31 -58.60 26.13
C ARG A 64 19.64 -58.93 24.76
N THR A 65 20.12 -58.15 23.77
CA THR A 65 20.80 -58.48 22.47
C THR A 65 20.07 -58.94 21.19
N VAL A 66 20.58 -58.33 20.09
CA VAL A 66 20.76 -58.77 18.67
C VAL A 66 19.87 -58.11 17.60
N ASP A 67 20.55 -57.31 16.77
CA ASP A 67 20.44 -56.98 15.33
C ASP A 67 19.08 -56.90 14.60
N SER A 68 18.81 -55.76 13.95
CA SER A 68 18.94 -55.57 12.47
C SER A 68 18.20 -54.32 12.00
N GLU A 69 18.62 -53.85 10.84
CA GLU A 69 18.41 -52.55 10.21
C GLU A 69 16.95 -52.16 9.94
N LEU A 70 16.70 -50.84 9.95
CA LEU A 70 15.88 -50.05 8.99
C LEU A 70 15.34 -48.79 9.70
N GLY A 71 15.88 -47.63 9.33
CA GLY A 71 15.47 -46.33 9.88
C GLY A 71 14.19 -45.78 9.25
N PRO A 72 13.48 -44.89 9.98
CA PRO A 72 12.80 -43.79 9.34
C PRO A 72 13.06 -42.43 10.01
N TRP A 73 13.40 -41.51 9.12
CA TRP A 73 13.31 -40.05 9.14
C TRP A 73 12.29 -39.46 10.12
N SER A 74 12.78 -38.66 11.08
CA SER A 74 11.97 -37.73 11.87
C SER A 74 12.41 -36.28 11.65
N LEU A 75 11.46 -35.47 11.19
CA LEU A 75 11.51 -34.01 11.04
C LEU A 75 11.81 -33.31 12.38
N ARG A 76 12.92 -32.57 12.46
CA ARG A 76 13.13 -31.50 13.46
C ARG A 76 13.51 -30.21 12.75
N ALA A 77 12.64 -29.21 12.90
CA ALA A 77 12.91 -27.83 12.52
C ALA A 77 13.51 -27.07 13.71
N GLU A 78 14.80 -26.74 13.63
CA GLU A 78 15.45 -25.73 14.47
C GLU A 78 16.13 -24.70 13.56
N TRP A 79 15.74 -23.42 13.72
CA TRP A 79 16.35 -22.28 13.03
C TRP A 79 17.24 -21.52 14.02
N CYS A 80 18.55 -21.70 13.91
CA CYS A 80 19.58 -20.78 14.39
C CYS A 80 20.87 -21.03 13.59
N TRP A 81 21.24 -20.11 12.70
CA TRP A 81 22.54 -20.12 12.02
C TRP A 81 23.52 -19.21 12.77
N ALA A 82 24.54 -19.82 13.36
CA ALA A 82 25.85 -19.24 13.62
C ALA A 82 26.83 -19.84 12.58
N PRO A 83 27.72 -19.06 11.94
CA PRO A 83 28.66 -19.65 10.99
C PRO A 83 29.96 -20.03 11.68
N SER A 84 30.28 -21.32 11.66
CA SER A 84 31.64 -21.82 11.82
C SER A 84 31.96 -22.73 10.64
N HIS A 85 32.87 -22.33 9.77
CA HIS A 85 33.66 -23.28 8.98
C HIS A 85 35.09 -22.75 8.81
N ARG A 86 36.02 -23.59 9.25
CA ARG A 86 37.47 -23.54 9.04
C ARG A 86 37.79 -23.98 7.61
N VAL A 87 38.83 -23.38 7.01
CA VAL A 87 39.73 -24.00 6.01
C VAL A 87 41.14 -23.36 6.21
N PRO A 88 42.25 -23.94 5.70
CA PRO A 88 43.47 -24.33 6.44
C PRO A 88 44.62 -23.30 6.37
N PRO A 89 45.77 -23.51 7.05
CA PRO A 89 46.85 -22.53 7.10
C PRO A 89 47.80 -22.69 5.90
N VAL A 90 48.18 -21.56 5.29
CA VAL A 90 49.32 -21.47 4.38
C VAL A 90 50.26 -20.38 4.92
N THR A 91 51.32 -20.87 5.55
CA THR A 91 52.70 -20.34 5.69
C THR A 91 52.96 -18.86 5.37
N ALA A 92 53.48 -18.17 6.39
CA ALA A 92 54.30 -16.96 6.25
C ALA A 92 55.69 -17.28 5.64
N PRO A 93 56.35 -16.27 5.06
CA PRO A 93 57.56 -15.70 5.67
C PRO A 93 57.42 -14.16 5.73
N GLY A 94 58.05 -13.38 6.62
CA GLY A 94 59.23 -13.58 7.44
C GLY A 94 60.19 -12.41 7.17
N LEU A 95 60.45 -11.57 8.20
CA LEU A 95 61.66 -10.73 8.41
C LEU A 95 61.90 -9.56 7.39
N ALA A 96 62.45 -8.38 7.69
CA ALA A 96 63.16 -7.82 8.86
C ALA A 96 63.21 -6.25 8.77
N LYS A 97 63.52 -5.63 9.93
CA LYS A 97 64.39 -4.44 10.25
C LYS A 97 64.91 -3.60 9.06
N SER A 98 65.02 -2.27 9.08
CA SER A 98 65.72 -1.33 9.99
C SER A 98 65.29 0.13 9.63
N SER A 99 65.25 1.15 10.53
CA SER A 99 66.33 2.13 10.88
C SER A 99 67.06 2.70 9.63
N ASP A 100 67.32 3.98 9.39
CA ASP A 100 67.60 5.18 10.21
C ASP A 100 67.73 6.45 9.28
N ILE A 101 67.83 7.64 9.89
CA ILE A 101 68.52 8.88 9.44
C ILE A 101 67.83 9.86 8.44
N ASP A 102 67.20 10.88 9.01
CA ASP A 102 67.58 12.32 9.08
C ASP A 102 68.50 13.05 8.07
N LEU A 103 68.12 14.33 7.85
CA LEU A 103 68.92 15.57 7.62
C LEU A 103 69.08 16.23 6.22
N LEU A 104 68.64 17.51 6.19
CA LEU A 104 69.10 18.72 5.45
C LEU A 104 68.81 18.76 3.93
N GLY A 105 68.14 19.76 3.33
CA GLY A 105 68.16 21.22 3.47
C GLY A 105 68.62 21.79 2.11
N THR A 106 67.81 22.51 1.33
CA THR A 106 67.91 23.99 1.19
C THR A 106 66.93 24.55 0.15
N ASN A 107 66.47 25.79 0.44
CA ASN A 107 66.09 26.93 -0.42
C ASN A 107 64.66 27.09 -1.02
N ASN A 108 64.02 28.15 -0.49
CA ASN A 108 63.03 29.13 -1.00
C ASN A 108 62.75 29.10 -2.53
N GLU A 109 61.53 29.32 -3.03
CA GLU A 109 60.86 30.64 -3.08
C GLU A 109 59.32 30.58 -3.32
N THR A 110 58.62 31.40 -2.54
CA THR A 110 57.40 32.22 -2.77
C THR A 110 56.20 31.78 -3.64
N SER A 111 55.03 31.96 -3.00
CA SER A 111 53.76 32.52 -3.53
C SER A 111 52.81 31.68 -4.40
N ALA A 112 51.90 31.00 -3.70
CA ALA A 112 50.44 31.22 -3.74
C ALA A 112 49.76 31.51 -5.10
N LEU A 113 48.97 30.53 -5.56
CA LEU A 113 47.71 30.79 -6.25
C LEU A 113 46.61 29.84 -5.76
N THR A 114 45.47 30.49 -5.62
CA THR A 114 44.29 30.19 -4.84
C THR A 114 43.25 29.32 -5.54
N SER A 115 42.45 28.68 -4.69
CA SER A 115 41.10 28.17 -4.90
C SER A 115 40.18 29.01 -5.79
N THR A 116 39.28 28.36 -6.54
CA THR A 116 37.80 28.59 -6.56
C THR A 116 37.17 27.54 -7.50
N HIS A 117 36.28 26.67 -7.01
CA HIS A 117 34.82 26.78 -7.01
C HIS A 117 34.16 26.93 -8.40
N GLU A 118 33.58 25.83 -8.92
CA GLU A 118 32.43 25.90 -9.82
C GLU A 118 31.29 25.00 -9.37
N THR A 119 30.30 25.65 -8.77
CA THR A 119 28.93 25.16 -8.63
C THR A 119 28.11 25.57 -9.85
N TRP A 120 27.57 24.59 -10.55
CA TRP A 120 26.46 24.79 -11.49
C TRP A 120 25.18 25.12 -10.73
N VAL A 121 24.69 26.35 -10.87
CA VAL A 121 23.30 26.73 -10.56
C VAL A 121 22.57 27.00 -11.87
N THR A 122 21.38 26.43 -11.90
CA THR A 122 20.36 26.35 -12.93
C THR A 122 19.95 27.65 -13.60
N LYS A 123 19.77 27.57 -14.93
CA LYS A 123 18.99 28.47 -15.78
C LYS A 123 17.61 28.77 -15.17
N ASN A 124 17.29 30.05 -15.05
CA ASN A 124 16.00 30.68 -15.37
C ASN A 124 16.13 32.19 -15.22
N SER A 125 16.71 32.82 -16.24
CA SER A 125 16.65 34.27 -16.47
C SER A 125 15.48 34.56 -17.40
N ILE A 126 14.57 35.43 -16.96
CA ILE A 126 13.70 36.20 -17.86
C ILE A 126 14.46 37.50 -18.10
N ASN A 127 15.04 37.65 -19.30
CA ASN A 127 15.58 38.93 -19.77
C ASN A 127 14.45 39.69 -20.46
N PHE A 128 14.25 40.95 -20.06
CA PHE A 128 13.61 41.98 -20.87
C PHE A 128 14.35 43.28 -20.58
N LEU A 129 15.08 43.76 -21.59
CA LEU A 129 15.18 45.16 -22.03
C LEU A 129 16.23 45.28 -23.17
N ALA A 130 15.74 45.72 -24.33
CA ALA A 130 16.37 46.41 -25.47
C ALA A 130 17.45 45.72 -26.33
N ASP A 131 17.34 45.98 -27.64
CA ASP A 131 18.13 45.47 -28.78
C ASP A 131 19.60 45.94 -28.77
N PRO A 132 20.51 45.20 -29.43
CA PRO A 132 21.95 45.35 -29.28
C PRO A 132 22.58 46.04 -30.49
N GLU A 133 22.59 47.36 -30.51
CA GLU A 133 23.42 48.16 -31.43
C GLU A 133 23.39 49.61 -30.92
N ASP A 134 24.29 49.94 -29.97
CA ASP A 134 24.86 51.28 -29.66
C ASP A 134 25.33 51.44 -28.20
N LEU A 135 26.68 51.43 -28.01
CA LEU A 135 27.52 52.12 -26.97
C LEU A 135 27.39 51.78 -25.45
N PRO A 136 28.38 52.12 -24.57
CA PRO A 136 29.85 52.23 -24.68
C PRO A 136 30.60 51.39 -23.59
N PRO A 137 31.97 51.37 -23.56
CA PRO A 137 32.74 50.47 -22.70
C PRO A 137 33.03 51.09 -21.32
N ARG A 138 32.91 50.25 -20.27
CA ARG A 138 33.29 50.47 -18.84
C ARG A 138 32.21 51.09 -17.95
N CYS A 139 31.60 50.25 -17.12
CA CYS A 139 30.78 50.66 -15.99
C CYS A 139 31.68 50.84 -14.75
N SER A 140 32.07 52.07 -14.44
CA SER A 140 32.85 52.41 -13.24
C SER A 140 31.97 52.45 -11.99
N CYS A 141 32.56 52.06 -10.85
CA CYS A 141 31.91 52.20 -9.55
C CYS A 141 31.90 53.68 -9.14
N PRO A 142 30.74 54.24 -8.74
CA PRO A 142 30.67 55.65 -8.36
C PRO A 142 31.24 55.94 -6.97
N VAL A 143 31.59 54.90 -6.20
CA VAL A 143 32.08 55.01 -4.81
C VAL A 143 33.56 54.69 -4.69
N CYS A 144 34.13 53.92 -5.62
CA CYS A 144 35.53 53.53 -5.58
C CYS A 144 36.09 53.40 -7.01
N PRO A 145 37.42 53.42 -7.21
CA PRO A 145 38.04 53.52 -8.54
C PRO A 145 37.95 52.22 -9.38
N CYS A 146 37.14 51.24 -8.96
CA CYS A 146 37.01 49.97 -9.67
C CYS A 146 36.09 50.11 -10.90
N ALA A 147 36.58 49.70 -12.07
CA ALA A 147 35.80 49.64 -13.31
C ALA A 147 35.43 48.22 -13.70
N PHE A 148 34.22 48.03 -14.22
CA PHE A 148 33.67 46.73 -14.59
C PHE A 148 33.25 46.72 -16.05
N THR A 149 33.46 45.59 -16.71
CA THR A 149 33.07 45.38 -18.11
C THR A 149 31.58 45.10 -18.29
N ARG A 150 30.87 44.72 -17.20
CA ARG A 150 29.43 44.41 -17.20
C ARG A 150 28.73 45.06 -16.02
N ALA A 151 27.54 45.64 -16.27
CA ALA A 151 26.72 46.29 -15.25
C ALA A 151 26.31 45.35 -14.10
N SER A 152 26.11 44.05 -14.37
CA SER A 152 25.79 43.05 -13.34
C SER A 152 26.94 42.83 -12.34
N SER A 153 28.18 42.89 -12.83
CA SER A 153 29.38 42.80 -12.00
C SER A 153 29.54 44.04 -11.13
N LEU A 154 29.29 45.23 -11.69
CA LEU A 154 29.27 46.49 -10.92
C LEU A 154 28.20 46.45 -9.82
N THR A 155 26.99 45.99 -10.14
CA THR A 155 25.88 45.87 -9.20
C THR A 155 26.23 44.96 -8.02
N THR A 156 26.88 43.83 -8.32
CA THR A 156 27.30 42.86 -7.30
C THR A 156 28.44 43.43 -6.44
N HIS A 157 29.35 44.19 -7.05
CA HIS A 157 30.42 44.87 -6.36
C HIS A 157 29.88 45.94 -5.40
N ILE A 158 28.99 46.84 -5.84
CA ILE A 158 28.36 47.85 -5.00
C ILE A 158 27.62 47.19 -3.84
N TRP A 159 26.84 46.13 -4.09
CA TRP A 159 26.14 45.41 -3.00
C TRP A 159 27.07 44.83 -1.93
N LYS A 160 28.25 44.33 -2.31
CA LYS A 160 29.19 43.68 -1.40
C LYS A 160 30.18 44.62 -0.72
N LYS A 161 30.71 45.61 -1.44
CA LYS A 161 31.76 46.52 -0.97
C LYS A 161 31.21 47.88 -0.48
N HIS A 162 30.04 48.28 -0.97
CA HIS A 162 29.38 49.57 -0.69
C HIS A 162 27.92 49.35 -0.25
N PRO A 163 27.68 48.60 0.85
CA PRO A 163 26.33 48.17 1.25
C PRO A 163 25.42 49.33 1.68
N ALA A 164 25.99 50.44 2.17
CA ALA A 164 25.23 51.64 2.53
C ALA A 164 24.69 52.34 1.27
N GLU A 165 25.56 52.59 0.29
CA GLU A 165 25.18 53.19 -0.99
C GLU A 165 24.27 52.27 -1.79
N TRP A 166 24.49 50.94 -1.73
CA TRP A 166 23.55 49.97 -2.29
C TRP A 166 22.16 50.07 -1.67
N ASN A 167 22.08 50.22 -0.34
CA ASN A 167 20.80 50.35 0.35
C ASN A 167 20.10 51.66 -0.01
N ASP A 168 20.84 52.74 -0.27
CA ASP A 168 20.29 54.01 -0.75
C ASP A 168 19.86 53.96 -2.21
N ILE A 169 20.65 53.34 -3.09
CA ILE A 169 20.26 53.06 -4.49
C ILE A 169 19.00 52.19 -4.50
N LYS A 170 18.94 51.18 -3.62
CA LYS A 170 17.76 50.32 -3.46
C LYS A 170 16.57 51.09 -2.91
N LYS A 171 16.73 51.97 -1.92
CA LYS A 171 15.67 52.85 -1.41
C LYS A 171 15.16 53.81 -2.50
N ARG A 172 16.04 54.42 -3.31
CA ARG A 172 15.65 55.28 -4.44
C ARG A 172 14.92 54.47 -5.53
N ARG A 173 15.35 53.24 -5.82
CA ARG A 173 14.68 52.34 -6.77
C ARG A 173 13.33 51.84 -6.26
N ASP A 174 13.22 51.59 -4.95
CA ASP A 174 11.98 51.22 -4.29
C ASP A 174 11.04 52.42 -4.14
N ALA A 175 11.56 53.65 -3.99
CA ALA A 175 10.80 54.90 -4.04
C ALA A 175 10.28 55.20 -5.46
N SER A 176 11.12 55.00 -6.49
CA SER A 176 10.73 55.03 -7.91
C SER A 176 9.70 53.96 -8.28
N ARG A 177 9.73 52.79 -7.62
CA ARG A 177 8.67 51.77 -7.74
C ARG A 177 7.39 52.13 -6.99
N ARG A 178 7.49 52.85 -5.87
CA ARG A 178 6.33 53.32 -5.09
C ARG A 178 5.60 54.49 -5.76
N SER A 179 6.30 55.35 -6.51
CA SER A 179 5.66 56.35 -7.39
C SER A 179 5.05 55.76 -8.66
N ASN A 180 5.35 54.50 -8.98
CA ASN A 180 4.76 53.75 -10.09
C ASN A 180 3.78 52.64 -9.64
N VAL A 181 3.10 52.84 -8.50
CA VAL A 181 1.81 52.18 -8.25
C VAL A 181 0.79 52.84 -9.17
N ARG A 182 0.77 52.42 -10.44
CA ARG A 182 -0.33 52.76 -11.36
C ARG A 182 -1.59 52.10 -10.79
N THR A 183 -2.41 52.88 -10.10
CA THR A 183 -3.84 52.61 -9.95
C THR A 183 -4.42 52.53 -11.36
N TYR A 184 -4.42 51.32 -11.93
CA TYR A 184 -5.10 51.07 -13.18
C TYR A 184 -6.59 51.31 -12.93
N ALA A 185 -7.15 52.37 -13.50
CA ALA A 185 -8.59 52.60 -13.49
C ALA A 185 -9.27 51.29 -13.90
N ARG A 186 -10.22 50.79 -13.09
CA ARG A 186 -10.94 49.55 -13.40
C ARG A 186 -11.60 49.70 -14.76
N TRP A 187 -11.59 48.62 -15.53
CA TRP A 187 -12.40 48.54 -16.74
C TRP A 187 -13.87 48.57 -16.33
N THR A 188 -14.63 49.55 -16.80
CA THR A 188 -16.08 49.53 -16.64
C THR A 188 -16.68 48.52 -17.61
N ARG A 189 -17.93 48.09 -17.35
CA ARG A 189 -18.62 47.15 -18.25
C ARG A 189 -18.86 47.78 -19.63
N GLU A 190 -19.25 49.05 -19.65
CA GLU A 190 -19.46 49.84 -20.86
C GLU A 190 -18.18 49.99 -21.70
N GLU A 191 -17.01 50.22 -21.08
CA GLU A 191 -15.73 50.27 -21.79
C GLU A 191 -15.40 48.94 -22.48
N LEU A 192 -15.79 47.81 -21.88
CA LEU A 192 -15.53 46.47 -22.41
C LEU A 192 -16.48 46.10 -23.54
N GLU A 193 -17.75 46.46 -23.40
CA GLU A 193 -18.75 46.30 -24.46
C GLU A 193 -18.40 47.19 -25.67
N ARG A 194 -17.96 48.44 -25.43
CA ARG A 194 -17.45 49.33 -26.49
C ARG A 194 -16.19 48.77 -27.17
N MET A 195 -15.22 48.27 -26.41
CA MET A 195 -14.03 47.61 -26.97
C MET A 195 -14.38 46.37 -27.79
N ALA A 196 -15.35 45.56 -27.32
CA ALA A 196 -15.79 44.36 -28.02
C ALA A 196 -16.55 44.69 -29.32
N ALA A 197 -17.37 45.73 -29.32
CA ALA A 197 -18.07 46.20 -30.52
C ALA A 197 -17.10 46.68 -31.60
N ILE A 198 -16.09 47.49 -31.23
CA ILE A 198 -15.05 47.97 -32.16
C ILE A 198 -14.21 46.80 -32.68
N GLU A 199 -13.89 45.84 -31.82
CA GLU A 199 -13.16 44.63 -32.23
C GLU A 199 -13.98 43.77 -33.20
N HIS A 200 -15.29 43.61 -32.96
CA HIS A 200 -16.19 42.87 -33.85
C HIS A 200 -16.31 43.55 -35.24
N GLU A 201 -16.43 44.87 -35.27
CA GLU A 201 -16.44 45.63 -36.52
C GLU A 201 -15.08 45.53 -37.25
N ALA A 202 -13.98 45.62 -36.52
CA ALA A 202 -12.63 45.50 -37.08
C ALA A 202 -12.33 44.09 -37.64
N LEU A 203 -12.91 43.04 -37.03
CA LEU A 203 -12.85 41.67 -37.54
C LEU A 203 -13.59 41.55 -38.87
N SER A 204 -14.75 42.20 -39.02
CA SER A 204 -15.50 42.22 -40.29
C SER A 204 -14.73 42.94 -41.42
N LYS A 205 -13.86 43.90 -41.06
CA LYS A 205 -12.97 44.63 -41.98
C LYS A 205 -11.59 43.96 -42.17
N GLY A 206 -11.35 42.78 -41.60
CA GLY A 206 -10.13 41.98 -41.84
C GLY A 206 -8.85 42.52 -41.17
N VAL A 207 -8.94 43.30 -40.09
CA VAL A 207 -7.77 43.93 -39.44
C VAL A 207 -6.86 42.88 -38.79
N GLN A 208 -5.58 42.82 -39.21
CA GLN A 208 -4.61 41.83 -38.70
C GLN A 208 -3.98 42.20 -37.33
N HIS A 209 -3.79 43.49 -37.03
CA HIS A 209 -3.13 43.95 -35.80
C HIS A 209 -4.08 44.57 -34.78
N MET A 210 -5.01 43.75 -34.28
CA MET A 210 -6.15 44.19 -33.47
C MET A 210 -5.78 45.00 -32.20
N ASN A 211 -4.70 44.64 -31.48
CA ASN A 211 -4.29 45.40 -30.29
C ASN A 211 -3.85 46.83 -30.63
N SER A 212 -3.15 47.00 -31.74
CA SER A 212 -2.73 48.33 -32.20
C SER A 212 -3.94 49.11 -32.73
N TYR A 213 -4.85 48.43 -33.42
CA TYR A 213 -6.08 49.02 -33.94
C TYR A 213 -7.02 49.54 -32.84
N LEU A 214 -7.15 48.84 -31.72
CA LEU A 214 -8.02 49.25 -30.60
C LEU A 214 -7.43 50.38 -29.74
N THR A 215 -6.13 50.63 -29.82
CA THR A 215 -5.43 51.59 -28.94
C THR A 215 -5.88 53.05 -29.10
N PRO A 216 -6.17 53.58 -30.30
CA PRO A 216 -6.65 54.96 -30.46
C PRO A 216 -8.07 55.17 -29.93
N PHE A 217 -8.92 54.14 -29.98
CA PHE A 217 -10.34 54.24 -29.60
C PHE A 217 -10.60 54.10 -28.10
N LEU A 218 -9.59 53.69 -27.35
CA LEU A 218 -9.65 53.47 -25.92
C LEU A 218 -8.54 54.28 -25.29
N ALA A 219 -8.82 55.09 -24.26
CA ALA A 219 -7.80 55.82 -23.51
C ALA A 219 -6.94 54.88 -22.63
N ARG A 220 -6.41 53.80 -23.20
CA ARG A 220 -5.76 52.65 -22.56
C ARG A 220 -4.54 52.23 -23.39
N THR A 221 -3.49 51.75 -22.74
CA THR A 221 -2.28 51.34 -23.45
C THR A 221 -2.47 50.00 -24.18
N ARG A 222 -1.70 49.77 -25.26
CA ARG A 222 -1.69 48.51 -26.03
C ARG A 222 -1.54 47.27 -25.15
N ASP A 223 -0.69 47.34 -24.12
CA ASP A 223 -0.48 46.23 -23.18
C ASP A 223 -1.69 45.98 -22.26
N GLN A 224 -2.40 47.04 -21.85
CA GLN A 224 -3.63 46.91 -21.07
C GLN A 224 -4.74 46.24 -21.89
N ILE A 225 -4.90 46.65 -23.15
CA ILE A 225 -5.84 46.07 -24.10
C ILE A 225 -5.48 44.60 -24.37
N SER A 226 -4.21 44.29 -24.66
CA SER A 226 -3.71 42.94 -24.89
C SER A 226 -3.94 42.02 -23.67
N CYS A 227 -3.69 42.52 -22.46
CA CYS A 227 -3.96 41.78 -21.24
C CYS A 227 -5.47 41.57 -20.99
N ARG A 228 -6.32 42.53 -21.37
CA ARG A 228 -7.77 42.43 -21.17
C ARG A 228 -8.41 41.46 -22.15
N ARG A 229 -8.02 41.50 -23.45
CA ARG A 229 -8.51 40.59 -24.50
C ARG A 229 -8.21 39.10 -24.22
N LYS A 230 -7.21 38.80 -23.38
CA LYS A 230 -6.88 37.43 -22.97
C LYS A 230 -7.83 36.84 -21.92
N LYS A 231 -8.63 37.65 -21.22
CA LYS A 231 -9.49 37.19 -20.13
C LYS A 231 -10.84 36.66 -20.66
N ASP A 232 -11.36 35.64 -19.98
CA ASP A 232 -12.55 34.89 -20.41
C ASP A 232 -13.84 35.71 -20.34
N ASP A 233 -13.93 36.68 -19.42
CA ASP A 233 -15.09 37.57 -19.29
C ASP A 233 -15.25 38.50 -20.49
N TYR A 234 -14.15 38.98 -21.08
CA TYR A 234 -14.19 39.76 -22.31
C TYR A 234 -14.53 38.89 -23.54
N LYS A 235 -13.94 37.68 -23.64
CA LYS A 235 -14.25 36.74 -24.73
C LYS A 235 -15.72 36.32 -24.74
N ALA A 236 -16.36 36.25 -23.57
CA ALA A 236 -17.79 35.97 -23.46
C ALA A 236 -18.65 37.09 -24.08
N ILE A 237 -18.29 38.36 -23.86
CA ILE A 237 -18.96 39.53 -24.44
C ILE A 237 -18.78 39.56 -25.97
N LEU A 238 -17.56 39.27 -26.45
CA LEU A 238 -17.29 39.23 -27.88
C LEU A 238 -18.10 38.14 -28.59
N LYS A 239 -18.23 36.98 -27.94
CA LYS A 239 -19.02 35.84 -28.45
C LYS A 239 -20.53 36.10 -28.41
N SER A 240 -21.03 36.87 -27.44
CA SER A 240 -22.45 37.25 -27.41
C SER A 240 -22.80 38.21 -28.55
N LEU A 241 -21.92 39.16 -28.86
CA LEU A 241 -22.07 40.05 -30.01
C LEU A 241 -22.01 39.30 -31.35
N GLU A 242 -21.11 38.31 -31.49
CA GLU A 242 -21.08 37.43 -32.67
C GLU A 242 -22.38 36.63 -32.85
N SER A 243 -22.99 36.16 -31.75
CA SER A 243 -24.26 35.44 -31.81
C SER A 243 -25.47 36.35 -32.08
N GLU A 244 -25.43 37.60 -31.59
CA GLU A 244 -26.46 38.60 -31.88
C GLU A 244 -26.44 39.05 -33.35
N ALA A 245 -25.24 39.17 -33.95
CA ALA A 245 -25.08 39.48 -35.38
C ALA A 245 -25.52 38.34 -36.33
N GLN A 246 -25.67 37.11 -35.82
CA GLN A 246 -26.09 35.92 -36.59
C GLN A 246 -27.59 35.64 -36.53
N CYS A 247 -28.38 36.45 -35.82
CA CYS A 247 -29.84 36.33 -35.79
C CYS A 247 -30.48 37.26 -36.86
N PRO A 248 -31.24 36.75 -37.83
CA PRO A 248 -32.02 37.61 -38.73
C PRO A 248 -33.17 38.26 -37.95
N GLY A 249 -33.21 39.60 -37.90
CA GLY A 249 -34.36 40.33 -37.36
C GLY A 249 -35.58 40.26 -38.30
N PRO A 250 -36.82 40.47 -37.81
CA PRO A 250 -38.04 40.22 -38.60
C PRO A 250 -38.34 41.24 -39.70
N ASP A 251 -37.70 42.41 -39.73
CA ASP A 251 -38.00 43.45 -40.73
C ASP A 251 -36.71 43.98 -41.37
N GLY A 252 -36.58 43.75 -42.68
CA GLY A 252 -35.40 44.04 -43.50
C GLY A 252 -35.15 45.54 -43.74
N SER A 253 -34.73 46.28 -42.72
CA SER A 253 -34.13 47.62 -42.90
C SER A 253 -32.91 47.84 -42.00
N ARG A 254 -31.74 48.03 -42.63
CA ARG A 254 -30.49 48.43 -41.95
C ARG A 254 -30.48 49.95 -41.81
N ALA A 255 -30.81 50.47 -40.63
CA ALA A 255 -30.56 51.87 -40.31
C ALA A 255 -29.06 52.09 -39.99
N ARG A 256 -28.35 52.84 -40.85
CA ARG A 256 -27.03 53.41 -40.56
C ARG A 256 -27.19 54.54 -39.54
N VAL A 257 -26.40 54.52 -38.48
CA VAL A 257 -26.06 55.74 -37.74
C VAL A 257 -24.57 55.99 -37.94
N VAL A 258 -24.25 57.04 -38.69
CA VAL A 258 -22.92 57.64 -38.80
C VAL A 258 -23.03 59.06 -38.23
N PRO A 259 -22.11 59.47 -37.35
CA PRO A 259 -21.69 60.85 -37.28
C PRO A 259 -20.22 60.97 -37.74
N ASP A 260 -20.08 61.69 -38.85
CA ASP A 260 -19.01 62.58 -39.31
C ASP A 260 -17.53 62.31 -39.00
N SER A 261 -16.80 62.16 -40.11
CA SER A 261 -15.35 62.31 -40.27
C SER A 261 -14.85 63.71 -39.90
N PRO A 262 -13.51 63.89 -39.82
CA PRO A 262 -12.93 64.81 -40.79
C PRO A 262 -11.81 64.17 -41.63
N ARG A 263 -11.73 64.76 -42.82
CA ARG A 263 -10.99 64.42 -44.04
C ARG A 263 -9.47 64.57 -43.87
N ASN A 264 -8.71 63.80 -44.66
CA ASN A 264 -7.95 64.36 -45.80
C ASN A 264 -7.21 63.25 -46.58
N ASP A 265 -7.66 63.09 -47.83
CA ASP A 265 -6.90 63.14 -49.08
C ASP A 265 -5.75 62.16 -49.35
N HIS A 266 -6.04 61.30 -50.35
CA HIS A 266 -5.23 60.70 -51.41
C HIS A 266 -3.92 61.42 -51.82
N PRO A 267 -2.97 60.80 -52.58
CA PRO A 267 -3.23 59.80 -53.63
C PRO A 267 -2.16 58.68 -53.89
N THR A 268 -2.57 57.70 -54.72
CA THR A 268 -1.82 56.97 -55.80
C THR A 268 -0.42 56.39 -55.53
N SER A 269 0.05 55.24 -56.04
CA SER A 269 -0.27 54.39 -57.21
C SER A 269 0.63 53.14 -57.16
N GLY A 270 0.33 52.11 -57.97
CA GLY A 270 1.38 51.31 -58.62
C GLY A 270 1.56 49.84 -58.20
N ASP A 271 0.77 48.96 -58.83
CA ASP A 271 1.28 47.92 -59.76
C ASP A 271 2.44 46.98 -59.35
N LEU A 272 2.14 45.66 -59.29
CA LEU A 272 2.60 44.61 -60.23
C LEU A 272 2.74 43.19 -59.62
N LYS A 273 2.04 42.26 -60.30
CA LYS A 273 2.44 40.89 -60.71
C LYS A 273 2.60 39.74 -59.68
N SER A 274 1.68 38.78 -59.86
CA SER A 274 1.72 37.32 -59.66
C SER A 274 2.81 36.58 -60.50
N PRO A 275 2.92 35.21 -60.60
CA PRO A 275 2.30 34.05 -59.90
C PRO A 275 3.24 32.81 -59.64
N LYS A 276 2.63 31.70 -59.17
CA LYS A 276 2.96 30.23 -59.29
C LYS A 276 3.68 29.59 -58.08
N GLY A 277 3.30 28.42 -57.54
CA GLY A 277 2.21 27.46 -57.79
C GLY A 277 2.52 26.05 -57.21
N ARG A 278 1.47 25.21 -57.01
CA ARG A 278 1.40 23.72 -56.79
C ARG A 278 1.76 23.17 -55.38
N THR A 279 1.08 22.19 -54.74
CA THR A 279 0.01 21.16 -54.98
C THR A 279 -0.40 20.61 -53.57
N GLY A 280 -1.51 19.92 -53.26
CA GLY A 280 -2.66 19.39 -53.99
C GLY A 280 -3.62 18.60 -53.07
N ARG A 281 -4.88 18.50 -53.55
CA ARG A 281 -6.01 17.57 -53.32
C ARG A 281 -6.66 17.35 -51.94
N LYS A 282 -7.95 17.74 -51.87
CA LYS A 282 -9.04 17.15 -51.06
C LYS A 282 -10.16 16.67 -52.01
N TRP A 283 -10.94 15.70 -51.53
CA TRP A 283 -11.83 14.80 -52.25
C TRP A 283 -13.03 15.50 -52.92
N SER A 284 -13.58 14.88 -53.98
CA SER A 284 -14.64 15.41 -54.86
C SER A 284 -16.07 15.15 -54.37
N ALA A 285 -17.01 15.88 -54.97
CA ALA A 285 -18.36 16.17 -54.52
C ALA A 285 -19.46 15.21 -55.02
N GLU A 286 -19.16 13.92 -55.21
CA GLU A 286 -20.14 12.92 -55.66
C GLU A 286 -20.50 11.84 -54.63
N GLU A 287 -19.92 11.87 -53.42
CA GLU A 287 -20.24 10.89 -52.36
C GLU A 287 -21.19 11.43 -51.26
N ILE A 288 -21.71 12.65 -51.39
CA ILE A 288 -22.69 13.22 -50.44
C ILE A 288 -23.89 13.78 -51.21
N LYS A 289 -24.57 12.92 -51.96
CA LYS A 289 -25.88 13.27 -52.55
C LYS A 289 -26.75 12.03 -52.81
N VAL A 290 -27.02 11.24 -51.77
CA VAL A 290 -28.22 10.39 -51.73
C VAL A 290 -28.76 10.41 -50.29
N LEU A 291 -30.07 10.60 -50.16
CA LEU A 291 -30.90 10.62 -48.95
C LEU A 291 -31.18 11.99 -48.31
N GLN A 292 -31.90 12.83 -49.05
CA GLN A 292 -32.99 13.63 -48.48
C GLN A 292 -34.23 13.46 -49.36
N GLN A 293 -35.32 12.92 -48.80
CA GLN A 293 -36.71 13.28 -49.10
C GLN A 293 -37.66 12.51 -48.16
N ALA A 294 -38.34 13.25 -47.27
CA ALA A 294 -39.64 12.87 -46.71
C ALA A 294 -40.33 14.15 -46.17
N PRO A 295 -41.59 14.42 -46.52
CA PRO A 295 -42.36 15.51 -45.95
C PRO A 295 -43.24 15.10 -44.75
N ARG A 296 -43.56 16.16 -44.00
CA ARG A 296 -44.48 16.48 -42.89
C ARG A 296 -45.74 15.61 -42.74
N ASP A 297 -46.16 15.40 -41.48
CA ASP A 297 -47.35 16.05 -40.88
C ASP A 297 -47.48 15.76 -39.36
N VAL A 298 -47.99 16.74 -38.62
CA VAL A 298 -48.23 16.82 -37.16
C VAL A 298 -49.72 17.19 -36.96
N PRO A 299 -50.44 16.66 -35.95
CA PRO A 299 -50.84 17.45 -34.74
C PRO A 299 -50.88 16.56 -33.46
N ASP A 300 -50.98 16.98 -32.20
CA ASP A 300 -51.11 18.24 -31.46
C ASP A 300 -50.73 17.91 -29.99
N ALA A 301 -49.87 18.69 -29.34
CA ALA A 301 -50.20 19.65 -28.27
C ALA A 301 -50.82 19.04 -26.97
N GLU A 302 -50.07 19.10 -25.86
CA GLU A 302 -50.39 20.03 -24.76
C GLU A 302 -49.28 20.09 -23.69
N LEU A 303 -48.86 21.32 -23.40
CA LEU A 303 -47.93 21.75 -22.35
C LEU A 303 -48.63 21.72 -20.96
N VAL A 304 -47.93 21.56 -19.83
CA VAL A 304 -47.49 22.60 -18.85
C VAL A 304 -47.61 21.93 -17.43
N PRO A 305 -47.01 22.34 -16.28
CA PRO A 305 -45.68 22.91 -15.93
C PRO A 305 -44.95 22.20 -14.75
N LEU A 306 -43.70 22.62 -14.54
CA LEU A 306 -42.96 22.59 -13.26
C LEU A 306 -43.53 23.60 -12.24
N LEU A 307 -43.45 23.31 -10.92
CA LEU A 307 -42.95 24.21 -9.84
C LEU A 307 -43.08 23.56 -8.41
N PRO A 308 -42.48 24.12 -7.32
CA PRO A 308 -41.57 23.37 -6.44
C PRO A 308 -41.98 23.25 -4.95
N GLY A 309 -41.26 22.35 -4.27
CA GLY A 309 -41.09 22.08 -2.82
C GLY A 309 -41.95 22.73 -1.74
N ARG A 310 -42.46 21.90 -0.81
CA ARG A 310 -42.26 22.02 0.65
C ARG A 310 -42.88 20.84 1.44
N THR A 311 -42.20 20.52 2.54
CA THR A 311 -42.68 19.89 3.80
C THR A 311 -42.93 18.39 3.94
N VAL A 312 -42.78 17.99 5.20
CA VAL A 312 -42.54 16.68 5.80
C VAL A 312 -43.86 16.11 6.36
N GLN A 313 -43.97 14.78 6.38
CA GLN A 313 -44.89 13.94 7.19
C GLN A 313 -46.36 13.78 6.77
N ALA A 314 -46.85 12.55 7.01
CA ALA A 314 -48.18 11.97 6.70
C ALA A 314 -48.38 11.71 5.19
N ILE A 315 -48.75 10.53 4.68
CA ILE A 315 -49.80 9.58 5.10
C ILE A 315 -49.37 8.17 4.65
N ARG A 316 -49.26 7.24 5.60
CA ARG A 316 -49.18 5.79 5.36
C ARG A 316 -50.49 5.18 5.83
N SER A 317 -51.43 4.93 4.91
CA SER A 317 -52.48 3.91 5.02
C SER A 317 -53.57 4.13 3.98
N ARG A 318 -53.77 3.14 3.08
CA ARG A 318 -54.98 2.81 2.29
C ARG A 318 -54.65 2.56 0.82
N ARG A 319 -54.40 1.29 0.50
CA ARG A 319 -54.97 0.62 -0.68
C ARG A 319 -54.70 -0.89 -0.59
N ARG A 320 -55.53 -1.55 0.22
CA ARG A 320 -55.88 -2.97 0.10
C ARG A 320 -57.36 -3.04 0.43
N ARG A 321 -58.20 -3.23 -0.59
CA ARG A 321 -59.56 -3.81 -0.62
C ARG A 321 -60.30 -3.27 -1.84
N LEU A 322 -61.16 -4.12 -2.39
CA LEU A 322 -61.77 -4.11 -3.73
C LEU A 322 -60.77 -4.67 -4.76
N VAL A 323 -60.88 -5.90 -5.25
CA VAL A 323 -62.10 -6.64 -5.63
C VAL A 323 -61.95 -8.12 -5.28
N ALA A 324 -63.00 -8.67 -4.67
CA ALA A 324 -63.28 -10.09 -4.58
C ALA A 324 -64.66 -10.33 -5.22
N GLN A 325 -64.88 -11.55 -5.70
CA GLN A 325 -66.13 -12.18 -6.15
C GLN A 325 -66.51 -11.99 -7.63
N ARG A 326 -66.43 -13.09 -8.40
CA ARG A 326 -67.57 -14.00 -8.66
C ARG A 326 -67.08 -15.32 -9.27
N ALA A 327 -67.76 -16.40 -8.90
CA ALA A 327 -67.45 -17.80 -9.21
C ALA A 327 -68.64 -18.45 -9.93
N GLY A 328 -68.34 -19.33 -10.92
CA GLY A 328 -69.13 -20.46 -11.45
C GLY A 328 -70.46 -20.19 -12.16
N PRO A 329 -71.14 -21.21 -12.76
CA PRO A 329 -70.72 -22.59 -13.08
C PRO A 329 -71.25 -23.18 -14.45
N VAL A 330 -70.95 -24.48 -14.70
CA VAL A 330 -71.63 -25.51 -15.56
C VAL A 330 -71.23 -25.69 -17.05
N GLY A 331 -70.89 -26.95 -17.43
CA GLY A 331 -70.71 -27.50 -18.81
C GLY A 331 -72.06 -27.95 -19.45
N PRO A 332 -72.21 -29.08 -20.19
CA PRO A 332 -71.27 -30.04 -20.85
C PRO A 332 -71.69 -30.48 -22.30
N ALA A 333 -70.87 -31.30 -23.00
CA ALA A 333 -71.22 -32.34 -24.02
C ALA A 333 -69.92 -32.89 -24.69
N ALA A 334 -69.45 -34.12 -24.41
CA ALA A 334 -69.75 -35.44 -25.06
C ALA A 334 -69.12 -35.60 -26.47
N GLN A 335 -68.37 -36.63 -26.90
CA GLN A 335 -67.93 -37.99 -26.46
C GLN A 335 -66.70 -38.35 -27.36
N ALA A 336 -65.53 -38.81 -26.87
CA ALA A 336 -65.04 -40.21 -26.66
C ALA A 336 -64.95 -41.07 -27.95
N PRO A 337 -63.99 -42.03 -28.14
CA PRO A 337 -63.43 -42.92 -27.09
C PRO A 337 -61.91 -43.32 -27.24
N THR A 338 -61.17 -43.62 -26.14
CA THR A 338 -60.67 -44.96 -25.66
C THR A 338 -59.45 -45.50 -26.43
N ASP A 339 -58.34 -46.00 -25.90
CA ASP A 339 -57.86 -46.46 -24.58
C ASP A 339 -56.33 -46.20 -24.52
N GLU A 340 -55.70 -45.92 -23.38
CA GLU A 340 -54.87 -46.89 -22.65
C GLU A 340 -54.58 -46.41 -21.22
N GLU A 341 -54.39 -47.40 -20.35
CA GLU A 341 -54.61 -47.41 -18.90
C GLU A 341 -53.81 -46.41 -18.05
N GLN A 342 -54.50 -45.89 -17.04
CA GLN A 342 -53.90 -45.32 -15.84
C GLN A 342 -53.24 -46.43 -15.01
N VAL A 343 -51.93 -46.35 -14.82
CA VAL A 343 -51.31 -46.80 -13.57
C VAL A 343 -51.14 -45.57 -12.67
N THR A 344 -52.05 -45.44 -11.73
CA THR A 344 -51.85 -44.64 -10.52
C THR A 344 -50.66 -45.20 -9.74
N ALA A 345 -49.52 -44.53 -9.81
CA ALA A 345 -48.43 -44.73 -8.85
C ALA A 345 -48.24 -43.42 -8.07
N GLU A 346 -48.66 -43.43 -6.80
CA GLU A 346 -48.12 -42.54 -5.79
C GLU A 346 -46.58 -42.59 -5.88
N PRO A 347 -45.85 -41.46 -5.83
CA PRO A 347 -44.42 -41.52 -5.71
C PRO A 347 -44.09 -42.09 -4.32
N GLN A 348 -43.83 -43.40 -4.26
CA GLN A 348 -43.16 -43.98 -3.10
C GLN A 348 -41.88 -43.18 -2.85
N PRO A 349 -41.56 -42.85 -1.58
CA PRO A 349 -40.26 -42.29 -1.26
C PRO A 349 -39.24 -43.38 -1.56
N TYR A 350 -38.59 -43.29 -2.71
CA TYR A 350 -37.39 -44.07 -2.98
C TYR A 350 -36.35 -43.66 -1.93
N GLU A 351 -36.21 -44.46 -0.87
CA GLU A 351 -35.12 -44.39 0.08
C GLU A 351 -33.83 -44.65 -0.69
N ARG A 352 -33.23 -43.58 -1.22
CA ARG A 352 -31.89 -43.63 -1.77
C ARG A 352 -30.95 -44.02 -0.62
N SER A 353 -30.40 -45.22 -0.65
CA SER A 353 -29.34 -45.64 0.26
C SER A 353 -28.22 -44.62 0.24
N MET A 354 -27.83 -44.09 1.41
CA MET A 354 -26.72 -43.15 1.53
C MET A 354 -25.46 -43.78 0.93
N THR A 355 -24.72 -43.02 0.13
CA THR A 355 -23.42 -43.47 -0.38
C THR A 355 -22.43 -43.63 0.77
N GLU A 356 -21.40 -44.47 0.62
CA GLU A 356 -20.34 -44.64 1.66
C GLU A 356 -19.72 -43.31 2.10
N SER A 357 -19.57 -42.37 1.16
CA SER A 357 -19.06 -41.03 1.44
C SER A 357 -20.01 -40.18 2.29
N GLU A 358 -21.32 -40.27 2.04
CA GLU A 358 -22.34 -39.59 2.83
C GLU A 358 -22.46 -40.20 4.23
N GLN A 359 -22.34 -41.52 4.34
CA GLN A 359 -22.31 -42.23 5.61
C GLN A 359 -21.10 -41.81 6.44
N GLY A 360 -19.90 -41.76 5.84
CA GLY A 360 -18.69 -41.29 6.52
C GLY A 360 -18.77 -39.83 7.01
N ILE A 361 -19.44 -38.94 6.26
CA ILE A 361 -19.70 -37.56 6.73
C ILE A 361 -20.71 -37.56 7.90
N SER A 362 -21.77 -38.37 7.81
CA SER A 362 -22.78 -38.51 8.87
C SER A 362 -22.16 -39.01 10.18
N ASP A 363 -21.39 -40.09 10.12
CA ASP A 363 -20.70 -40.67 11.28
C ASP A 363 -19.74 -39.67 11.92
N TYR A 364 -19.01 -38.92 11.09
CA TYR A 364 -18.12 -37.86 11.56
C TYR A 364 -18.88 -36.69 12.22
N LEU A 365 -20.06 -36.30 11.70
CA LEU A 365 -20.92 -35.30 12.34
C LEU A 365 -21.34 -35.75 13.73
N TYR A 366 -21.79 -36.99 13.90
CA TYR A 366 -22.14 -37.56 15.21
C TYR A 366 -20.92 -37.64 16.15
N GLY A 367 -19.74 -37.97 15.63
CA GLY A 367 -18.48 -38.00 16.39
C GLY A 367 -17.98 -36.62 16.87
N ILE A 368 -18.31 -35.52 16.18
CA ILE A 368 -17.96 -34.16 16.62
C ILE A 368 -18.92 -33.62 17.69
N LEU A 369 -20.19 -34.03 17.71
CA LEU A 369 -21.20 -33.47 18.62
C LEU A 369 -20.74 -33.35 20.09
N PRO A 370 -20.07 -34.37 20.70
CA PRO A 370 -19.58 -34.27 22.08
C PRO A 370 -18.54 -33.16 22.29
N ASN A 371 -17.77 -32.80 21.26
CA ASN A 371 -16.72 -31.79 21.32
C ASN A 371 -17.25 -30.35 21.23
N ILE A 372 -18.54 -30.17 20.93
CA ILE A 372 -19.18 -28.86 20.95
C ILE A 372 -19.36 -28.41 22.42
N PRO A 373 -18.78 -27.27 22.86
CA PRO A 373 -18.76 -26.88 24.28
C PRO A 373 -20.13 -26.51 24.87
N ASP A 374 -21.05 -26.02 24.04
CA ASP A 374 -22.36 -25.52 24.47
C ASP A 374 -23.44 -26.62 24.29
N PRO A 375 -24.10 -27.07 25.37
CA PRO A 375 -25.08 -28.17 25.32
C PRO A 375 -26.34 -27.81 24.52
N VAL A 376 -26.75 -26.54 24.51
CA VAL A 376 -27.92 -26.10 23.72
C VAL A 376 -27.60 -26.13 22.24
N VAL A 377 -26.39 -25.69 21.88
CA VAL A 377 -25.90 -25.77 20.50
C VAL A 377 -25.77 -27.22 20.05
N ARG A 378 -25.27 -28.10 20.92
CA ARG A 378 -25.11 -29.53 20.63
C ARG A 378 -26.44 -30.18 20.28
N GLU A 379 -27.49 -29.91 21.06
CA GLU A 379 -28.82 -30.48 20.81
C GLU A 379 -29.42 -29.99 19.49
N LYS A 380 -29.27 -28.71 19.19
CA LYS A 380 -29.71 -28.13 17.91
C LYS A 380 -28.91 -28.65 16.72
N ALA A 381 -27.61 -28.87 16.90
CA ALA A 381 -26.75 -29.48 15.89
C ALA A 381 -27.20 -30.91 15.60
N LYS A 382 -27.54 -31.70 16.64
CA LYS A 382 -28.08 -33.05 16.50
C LYS A 382 -29.40 -33.05 15.70
N GLN A 383 -30.33 -32.15 16.04
CA GLN A 383 -31.59 -31.98 15.30
C GLN A 383 -31.36 -31.59 13.83
N ALA A 384 -30.32 -30.80 13.54
CA ALA A 384 -30.01 -30.34 12.19
C ALA A 384 -29.50 -31.45 11.24
N ILE A 385 -29.05 -32.60 11.75
CA ILE A 385 -28.56 -33.72 10.91
C ILE A 385 -29.74 -34.41 10.20
N GLY A 386 -30.86 -34.58 10.91
CA GLY A 386 -32.09 -35.20 10.37
C GLY A 386 -33.01 -34.24 9.60
N ASP A 387 -32.81 -32.93 9.72
CA ASP A 387 -33.65 -31.92 9.05
C ASP A 387 -33.08 -31.55 7.66
N PRO A 388 -33.85 -31.67 6.56
CA PRO A 388 -33.45 -31.20 5.23
C PRO A 388 -33.04 -29.72 5.18
N ASN A 389 -33.60 -28.89 6.06
CA ASN A 389 -33.27 -27.46 6.20
C ASN A 389 -32.37 -27.17 7.41
N GLY A 390 -31.78 -28.20 8.03
CA GLY A 390 -31.02 -28.11 9.27
C GLY A 390 -29.84 -27.14 9.19
N PHE A 391 -29.11 -27.13 8.07
CA PHE A 391 -28.03 -26.15 7.84
C PHE A 391 -28.54 -24.72 7.91
N SER A 392 -29.64 -24.41 7.22
CA SER A 392 -30.21 -23.06 7.14
C SER A 392 -30.65 -22.54 8.50
N LYS A 393 -31.30 -23.39 9.30
CA LYS A 393 -31.76 -23.03 10.66
C LYS A 393 -30.57 -22.76 11.57
N LEU A 394 -29.59 -23.68 11.59
CA LEU A 394 -28.41 -23.58 12.45
C LEU A 394 -27.52 -22.39 12.04
N TYR A 395 -27.30 -22.17 10.75
CA TYR A 395 -26.51 -21.05 10.23
C TYR A 395 -27.13 -19.69 10.62
N ASN A 396 -28.44 -19.50 10.46
CA ASN A 396 -29.10 -18.24 10.81
C ASN A 396 -29.10 -17.96 12.31
N GLU A 397 -29.01 -19.01 13.15
CA GLU A 397 -28.90 -18.87 14.59
C GLU A 397 -27.51 -18.36 15.02
N PHE A 398 -26.43 -18.92 14.45
CA PHE A 398 -25.06 -18.46 14.73
C PHE A 398 -24.73 -17.12 14.08
N PHE A 399 -25.35 -16.83 12.95
CA PHE A 399 -25.10 -15.65 12.14
C PHE A 399 -26.39 -14.84 11.94
N PRO A 400 -26.98 -14.28 13.02
CA PRO A 400 -28.18 -13.48 12.91
C PRO A 400 -27.90 -12.24 12.06
N LYS A 401 -28.87 -11.89 11.20
CA LYS A 401 -28.77 -10.75 10.28
C LYS A 401 -28.48 -9.46 11.06
N ASN A 402 -27.23 -9.03 11.08
CA ASN A 402 -26.89 -7.68 11.52
C ASN A 402 -27.50 -6.72 10.51
N ARG A 403 -28.43 -5.85 10.96
CA ARG A 403 -28.86 -4.68 10.18
C ARG A 403 -27.61 -4.00 9.66
N THR A 404 -27.55 -3.84 8.35
CA THR A 404 -26.48 -3.18 7.61
C THR A 404 -25.97 -1.99 8.41
N VAL A 405 -24.78 -2.13 8.99
CA VAL A 405 -24.06 -0.98 9.54
C VAL A 405 -23.68 -0.16 8.32
N SER A 406 -24.53 0.81 7.96
CA SER A 406 -24.23 1.82 6.97
C SER A 406 -22.82 2.33 7.26
N ARG A 407 -21.88 2.04 6.34
CA ARG A 407 -20.57 2.66 6.39
C ARG A 407 -20.84 4.16 6.40
N ARG A 408 -20.43 4.86 7.46
CA ARG A 408 -20.40 6.33 7.44
C ARG A 408 -19.70 6.74 6.15
N ALA A 409 -20.47 7.35 5.25
CA ALA A 409 -19.97 7.89 4.00
C ALA A 409 -18.72 8.73 4.31
N MET A 410 -17.71 8.64 3.45
CA MET A 410 -16.58 9.55 3.56
C MET A 410 -17.11 10.99 3.52
N PRO A 411 -16.54 11.91 4.32
CA PRO A 411 -16.97 13.30 4.27
C PRO A 411 -16.86 13.79 2.82
N ALA A 412 -17.97 14.31 2.29
CA ALA A 412 -17.97 14.85 0.95
C ALA A 412 -16.99 16.04 0.87
N VAL A 413 -16.11 16.02 -0.13
CA VAL A 413 -15.34 17.21 -0.49
C VAL A 413 -16.34 18.24 -1.03
N LYS A 414 -16.41 19.42 -0.40
CA LYS A 414 -17.31 20.50 -0.84
C LYS A 414 -16.85 20.97 -2.23
N VAL A 415 -17.69 20.84 -3.25
CA VAL A 415 -17.44 21.32 -4.63
C VAL A 415 -17.45 22.86 -4.63
N GLY A 416 -16.61 23.50 -5.46
CA GLY A 416 -16.63 24.97 -5.67
C GLY A 416 -15.62 25.82 -4.88
N VAL A 417 -14.66 25.24 -4.16
CA VAL A 417 -13.65 26.02 -3.41
C VAL A 417 -12.57 26.60 -4.35
N LYS A 418 -12.58 27.93 -4.58
CA LYS A 418 -11.62 28.63 -5.45
C LYS A 418 -10.23 28.88 -4.82
N ARG A 419 -10.10 28.92 -3.48
CA ARG A 419 -8.85 29.28 -2.79
C ARG A 419 -7.91 28.07 -2.60
N ARG A 420 -6.68 28.14 -3.15
CA ARG A 420 -5.63 27.09 -3.04
C ARG A 420 -5.34 26.62 -1.60
N ARG A 421 -5.38 27.53 -0.61
CA ARG A 421 -5.15 27.18 0.82
C ARG A 421 -6.26 26.28 1.36
N ALA A 422 -7.51 26.56 1.01
CA ALA A 422 -8.67 25.78 1.43
C ALA A 422 -8.69 24.39 0.74
N GLN A 423 -8.36 24.32 -0.56
CA GLN A 423 -8.18 23.05 -1.27
C GLN A 423 -7.11 22.18 -0.61
N ARG A 424 -5.93 22.75 -0.29
CA ARG A 424 -4.87 22.02 0.44
C ARG A 424 -5.30 21.54 1.82
N ALA A 425 -6.08 22.34 2.56
CA ALA A 425 -6.60 21.95 3.87
C ALA A 425 -7.58 20.77 3.78
N ILE A 426 -8.45 20.77 2.75
CA ILE A 426 -9.36 19.66 2.47
C ILE A 426 -8.57 18.38 2.14
N ILE A 427 -7.60 18.46 1.22
CA ILE A 427 -6.74 17.33 0.86
C ILE A 427 -6.00 16.80 2.09
N TYR A 428 -5.44 17.69 2.91
CA TYR A 428 -4.78 17.31 4.15
C TYR A 428 -5.72 16.56 5.10
N ASN A 429 -6.90 17.12 5.38
CA ASN A 429 -7.87 16.50 6.28
C ASN A 429 -8.34 15.13 5.74
N PHE A 430 -8.58 15.05 4.44
CA PHE A 430 -8.89 13.80 3.75
C PHE A 430 -7.79 12.75 3.94
N LEU A 431 -6.53 13.09 3.65
CA LEU A 431 -5.38 12.19 3.81
C LEU A 431 -5.15 11.80 5.28
N GLN A 432 -5.34 12.72 6.24
CA GLN A 432 -5.23 12.40 7.66
C GLN A 432 -6.33 11.45 8.14
N ASN A 433 -7.56 11.64 7.68
CA ASN A 433 -8.67 10.73 7.99
C ASN A 433 -8.48 9.35 7.35
N LEU A 434 -7.97 9.30 6.12
CA LEU A 434 -7.56 8.06 5.48
C LEU A 434 -6.43 7.39 6.26
N HIS A 435 -5.38 8.11 6.66
CA HIS A 435 -4.26 7.54 7.41
C HIS A 435 -4.72 6.94 8.74
N LYS A 436 -5.66 7.59 9.44
CA LYS A 436 -6.26 7.06 10.68
C LYS A 436 -7.02 5.74 10.46
N ARG A 437 -7.58 5.53 9.27
CA ARG A 437 -8.29 4.29 8.89
C ARG A 437 -7.33 3.22 8.38
N SER A 438 -6.53 3.56 7.37
CA SER A 438 -5.60 2.66 6.68
C SER A 438 -4.41 3.43 6.07
N PRO A 439 -3.19 3.27 6.61
CA PRO A 439 -1.98 3.83 5.99
C PRO A 439 -1.73 3.33 4.56
N LYS A 440 -2.15 2.08 4.25
CA LYS A 440 -2.05 1.48 2.91
C LYS A 440 -2.84 2.28 1.87
N SER A 441 -4.09 2.63 2.16
CA SER A 441 -4.93 3.38 1.22
C SER A 441 -4.40 4.79 0.96
N VAL A 442 -3.73 5.39 1.95
CA VAL A 442 -3.01 6.66 1.74
C VAL A 442 -1.85 6.47 0.76
N ALA A 443 -1.05 5.42 0.94
CA ALA A 443 0.08 5.13 0.06
C ALA A 443 -0.38 4.88 -1.38
N GLU A 444 -1.41 4.05 -1.57
CA GLU A 444 -2.02 3.80 -2.88
C GLU A 444 -2.49 5.11 -3.52
N ARG A 445 -3.25 5.93 -2.80
CA ARG A 445 -3.74 7.21 -3.33
C ARG A 445 -2.62 8.19 -3.68
N VAL A 446 -1.55 8.23 -2.89
CA VAL A 446 -0.42 9.15 -3.10
C VAL A 446 0.48 8.72 -4.25
N LEU A 447 0.63 7.42 -4.45
CA LEU A 447 1.57 6.88 -5.43
C LEU A 447 0.88 6.61 -6.77
N ASP A 448 -0.38 6.16 -6.77
CA ASP A 448 -1.11 5.70 -7.97
C ASP A 448 -2.06 6.73 -8.56
N SER A 449 -2.42 7.80 -7.83
CA SER A 449 -3.43 8.74 -8.28
C SER A 449 -2.97 10.17 -8.30
N ASP A 450 -3.56 10.96 -9.20
CA ASP A 450 -3.44 12.41 -9.11
C ASP A 450 -4.23 12.90 -7.88
N LEU A 451 -3.49 13.45 -6.92
CA LEU A 451 -4.01 14.04 -5.68
C LEU A 451 -4.41 15.51 -5.87
N SER A 452 -4.56 15.97 -7.12
CA SER A 452 -5.16 17.25 -7.42
C SER A 452 -6.58 17.35 -6.84
N TYR A 453 -6.98 18.57 -6.49
CA TYR A 453 -8.34 18.80 -6.00
C TYR A 453 -9.36 18.42 -7.09
N GLU A 454 -9.03 18.70 -8.36
CA GLU A 454 -9.81 18.26 -9.53
C GLU A 454 -9.87 16.73 -9.62
N GLY A 455 -8.75 16.00 -9.44
CA GLY A 455 -8.71 14.53 -9.48
C GLY A 455 -9.48 13.83 -8.35
N LEU A 456 -9.56 14.44 -7.17
CA LEU A 456 -10.40 13.96 -6.05
C LEU A 456 -11.90 14.18 -6.31
N VAL A 457 -12.25 15.19 -7.11
CA VAL A 457 -13.64 15.47 -7.52
C VAL A 457 -14.01 14.62 -8.75
N ALA A 458 -13.11 14.46 -9.73
CA ALA A 458 -13.30 13.72 -10.96
C ALA A 458 -13.38 12.20 -10.76
N GLU A 459 -12.79 11.62 -9.71
CA GLU A 459 -12.96 10.19 -9.40
C GLU A 459 -14.39 9.79 -9.02
N ARG A 460 -15.29 10.76 -8.83
CA ARG A 460 -16.73 10.53 -8.70
C ARG A 460 -17.48 10.53 -10.04
N ALA A 461 -16.78 10.58 -11.18
CA ALA A 461 -17.40 10.67 -12.50
C ALA A 461 -18.12 9.38 -12.93
N PHE A 462 -17.74 8.21 -12.43
CA PHE A 462 -18.44 6.96 -12.74
C PHE A 462 -19.45 6.62 -11.63
N SER A 463 -20.73 6.65 -11.97
CA SER A 463 -21.81 6.21 -11.09
C SER A 463 -21.88 4.68 -11.01
N ASP A 464 -22.51 4.13 -9.96
CA ASP A 464 -22.79 2.69 -9.91
C ASP A 464 -23.65 2.25 -11.11
N GLU A 465 -24.49 3.14 -11.65
CA GLU A 465 -25.31 2.94 -12.85
C GLU A 465 -24.46 2.82 -14.12
N ASP A 466 -23.38 3.61 -14.26
CA ASP A 466 -22.45 3.48 -15.38
C ASP A 466 -21.73 2.13 -15.40
N PHE A 467 -21.29 1.67 -14.22
CA PHE A 467 -20.68 0.36 -14.08
C PHE A 467 -21.68 -0.75 -14.40
N LEU A 468 -22.90 -0.67 -13.88
CA LEU A 468 -23.99 -1.62 -14.16
C LEU A 468 -24.26 -1.70 -15.67
N ARG A 469 -24.45 -0.56 -16.34
CA ARG A 469 -24.75 -0.50 -17.78
C ARG A 469 -23.68 -1.21 -18.63
N LYS A 470 -22.40 -1.03 -18.31
CA LYS A 470 -21.28 -1.59 -19.09
C LYS A 470 -20.94 -3.03 -18.74
N TRP A 471 -21.04 -3.42 -17.46
CA TRP A 471 -20.64 -4.75 -17.00
C TRP A 471 -21.76 -5.79 -16.98
N LYS A 472 -23.03 -5.37 -16.84
CA LYS A 472 -24.17 -6.31 -16.83
C LYS A 472 -24.22 -7.19 -18.09
N PRO A 473 -24.03 -6.67 -19.32
CA PRO A 473 -24.01 -7.52 -20.52
C PRO A 473 -22.87 -8.55 -20.51
N VAL A 474 -21.73 -8.22 -19.88
CA VAL A 474 -20.58 -9.14 -19.78
C VAL A 474 -20.89 -10.29 -18.84
N PHE A 475 -21.56 -10.03 -17.72
CA PHE A 475 -21.92 -11.05 -16.73
C PHE A 475 -23.12 -11.92 -17.13
N GLU A 476 -24.04 -11.39 -17.94
CA GLU A 476 -25.29 -12.09 -18.30
C GLU A 476 -25.24 -12.76 -19.69
N ARG A 477 -24.16 -12.59 -20.47
CA ARG A 477 -24.02 -13.22 -21.79
C ARG A 477 -24.11 -14.75 -21.65
N PRO A 478 -25.03 -15.46 -22.32
CA PRO A 478 -25.05 -16.92 -22.30
C PRO A 478 -23.77 -17.47 -22.96
N CYS A 479 -23.21 -18.55 -22.41
CA CYS A 479 -22.10 -19.29 -23.01
C CYS A 479 -22.54 -20.74 -23.12
N TYR A 480 -22.60 -21.25 -24.34
CA TYR A 480 -22.75 -22.68 -24.57
C TYR A 480 -21.36 -23.17 -24.98
N ALA A 481 -20.82 -24.08 -24.18
CA ALA A 481 -19.58 -24.76 -24.50
C ALA A 481 -19.96 -26.15 -24.99
N ASP A 482 -19.44 -26.54 -26.16
CA ASP A 482 -19.60 -27.89 -26.70
C ASP A 482 -18.66 -28.84 -25.96
N LEU A 483 -19.06 -29.22 -24.74
CA LEU A 483 -18.44 -30.28 -23.97
C LEU A 483 -19.54 -31.14 -23.35
N ALA A 484 -20.23 -31.91 -24.19
CA ALA A 484 -20.89 -33.12 -23.73
C ALA A 484 -19.78 -34.10 -23.27
N GLY A 485 -19.83 -34.51 -22.00
CA GLY A 485 -18.90 -35.49 -21.47
C GLY A 485 -19.50 -36.88 -21.56
N ASP A 486 -19.04 -37.67 -22.52
CA ASP A 486 -19.20 -39.13 -22.52
C ASP A 486 -18.17 -39.71 -21.53
N HIS A 487 -18.70 -40.27 -20.44
CA HIS A 487 -18.06 -41.04 -19.36
C HIS A 487 -17.30 -40.27 -18.24
N PRO A 488 -17.70 -40.45 -16.96
CA PRO A 488 -16.94 -39.96 -15.81
C PRO A 488 -15.64 -40.76 -15.62
N GLY A 489 -14.58 -40.09 -15.19
CA GLY A 489 -13.32 -40.75 -14.81
C GLY A 489 -13.43 -41.50 -13.47
N PRO A 490 -12.37 -42.21 -13.05
CA PRO A 490 -12.37 -42.97 -11.80
C PRO A 490 -12.64 -42.05 -10.59
N PRO A 491 -13.51 -42.44 -9.65
CA PRO A 491 -13.97 -41.56 -8.58
C PRO A 491 -12.88 -41.22 -7.57
N LEU A 492 -12.69 -39.92 -7.33
CA LEU A 492 -11.73 -39.38 -6.35
C LEU A 492 -12.39 -39.27 -4.97
N ASN A 493 -12.66 -40.42 -4.33
CA ASN A 493 -13.40 -40.50 -3.07
C ASN A 493 -12.77 -39.68 -1.92
N GLU A 494 -11.46 -39.45 -1.95
CA GLU A 494 -10.74 -38.61 -0.98
C GLU A 494 -11.29 -37.17 -0.90
N LEU A 495 -11.81 -36.63 -2.01
CA LEU A 495 -12.40 -35.29 -2.05
C LEU A 495 -13.70 -35.20 -1.25
N ALA A 496 -14.45 -36.30 -1.16
CA ALA A 496 -15.70 -36.41 -0.42
C ALA A 496 -15.51 -36.75 1.07
N ALA A 497 -14.27 -36.98 1.52
CA ALA A 497 -13.99 -37.26 2.94
C ALA A 497 -14.44 -36.10 3.86
N PRO A 498 -14.84 -36.36 5.12
CA PRO A 498 -15.27 -35.31 6.04
C PRO A 498 -14.20 -34.24 6.28
N ILE A 499 -14.61 -32.97 6.38
CA ILE A 499 -13.75 -31.82 6.73
C ILE A 499 -13.33 -31.91 8.19
N LYS A 500 -12.01 -31.93 8.43
CA LYS A 500 -11.46 -32.07 9.78
C LYS A 500 -11.39 -30.73 10.50
N VAL A 501 -11.45 -30.76 11.84
CA VAL A 501 -11.31 -29.53 12.67
C VAL A 501 -9.95 -28.89 12.46
N ALA A 502 -8.90 -29.70 12.30
CA ALA A 502 -7.53 -29.22 12.04
C ALA A 502 -7.43 -28.40 10.75
N ASP A 503 -8.10 -28.82 9.67
CA ASP A 503 -8.08 -28.14 8.37
C ASP A 503 -8.65 -26.71 8.50
N VAL A 504 -9.82 -26.61 9.16
CA VAL A 504 -10.51 -25.34 9.37
C VAL A 504 -9.71 -24.43 10.31
N ALA A 505 -9.15 -24.99 11.39
CA ALA A 505 -8.31 -24.24 12.33
C ALA A 505 -7.08 -23.65 11.65
N ALA A 506 -6.38 -24.44 10.82
CA ALA A 506 -5.22 -23.99 10.06
C ALA A 506 -5.57 -22.86 9.08
N VAL A 507 -6.70 -22.97 8.36
CA VAL A 507 -7.18 -21.92 7.46
C VAL A 507 -7.50 -20.63 8.22
N ILE A 508 -8.24 -20.69 9.32
CA ILE A 508 -8.61 -19.52 10.15
C ILE A 508 -7.37 -18.84 10.75
N ALA A 509 -6.38 -19.63 11.18
CA ALA A 509 -5.10 -19.12 11.69
C ALA A 509 -4.30 -18.38 10.60
N SER A 510 -4.30 -18.90 9.37
CA SER A 510 -3.57 -18.30 8.24
C SER A 510 -4.19 -17.00 7.71
N LEU A 511 -5.49 -16.77 7.96
CA LEU A 511 -6.22 -15.65 7.37
C LEU A 511 -5.86 -14.29 8.00
N LYS A 512 -5.66 -13.30 7.12
CA LYS A 512 -5.53 -11.88 7.50
C LYS A 512 -6.89 -11.18 7.39
N GLU A 513 -7.12 -10.17 8.23
CA GLU A 513 -8.35 -9.39 8.19
C GLU A 513 -8.45 -8.60 6.86
N SER A 514 -9.56 -8.80 6.16
CA SER A 514 -9.93 -8.23 4.86
C SER A 514 -11.37 -7.64 4.90
N SER A 515 -11.83 -7.05 3.80
CA SER A 515 -13.19 -6.49 3.72
C SER A 515 -14.26 -7.57 3.92
N PRO A 516 -15.30 -7.31 4.73
CA PRO A 516 -16.42 -8.24 4.89
C PRO A 516 -17.30 -8.28 3.63
N GLY A 517 -17.97 -9.41 3.42
CA GLY A 517 -18.96 -9.60 2.37
C GLY A 517 -20.27 -8.85 2.64
N PRO A 518 -21.34 -9.11 1.85
CA PRO A 518 -22.67 -8.55 2.06
C PRO A 518 -23.29 -8.86 3.43
N ASP A 519 -22.90 -9.97 4.07
CA ASP A 519 -23.34 -10.36 5.42
C ASP A 519 -22.83 -9.44 6.55
N GLY A 520 -21.79 -8.64 6.28
CA GLY A 520 -21.13 -7.79 7.27
C GLY A 520 -20.29 -8.54 8.31
N LEU A 521 -20.15 -9.88 8.21
CA LEU A 521 -19.37 -10.69 9.15
C LEU A 521 -17.88 -10.41 8.98
N ARG A 522 -17.16 -10.29 10.11
CA ARG A 522 -15.71 -10.02 10.15
C ARG A 522 -14.97 -11.25 10.66
N LEU A 523 -13.69 -11.38 10.29
CA LEU A 523 -12.88 -12.54 10.67
C LEU A 523 -12.75 -12.68 12.19
N ASN A 524 -12.66 -11.57 12.93
CA ASN A 524 -12.62 -11.60 14.39
C ASN A 524 -13.91 -12.14 15.05
N ILE A 525 -15.07 -12.03 14.39
CA ILE A 525 -16.32 -12.62 14.90
C ILE A 525 -16.24 -14.14 14.73
N LEU A 526 -15.78 -14.61 13.57
CA LEU A 526 -15.58 -16.03 13.29
C LEU A 526 -14.56 -16.67 14.22
N ARG A 527 -13.46 -15.96 14.55
CA ARG A 527 -12.49 -16.40 15.55
C ARG A 527 -13.05 -16.52 16.97
N GLY A 528 -14.22 -15.94 17.23
CA GLY A 528 -14.93 -16.07 18.52
C GLY A 528 -15.90 -17.25 18.57
N ILE A 529 -16.15 -17.94 17.45
CA ILE A 529 -16.99 -19.12 17.37
C ILE A 529 -16.07 -20.36 17.50
N PRO A 530 -16.47 -21.40 18.28
CA PRO A 530 -15.72 -22.65 18.34
C PRO A 530 -15.52 -23.24 16.93
N VAL A 531 -14.30 -23.73 16.65
CA VAL A 531 -13.95 -24.22 15.31
C VAL A 531 -14.78 -25.46 14.96
N GLU A 532 -15.11 -26.27 15.97
CA GLU A 532 -15.93 -27.46 15.88
C GLU A 532 -17.31 -27.15 15.28
N VAL A 533 -17.93 -26.02 15.67
CA VAL A 533 -19.23 -25.59 15.13
C VAL A 533 -19.11 -25.18 13.66
N ILE A 534 -18.02 -24.49 13.30
CA ILE A 534 -17.78 -24.09 11.91
C ILE A 534 -17.54 -25.33 11.04
N THR A 535 -16.74 -26.28 11.52
CA THR A 535 -16.49 -27.56 10.86
C THR A 535 -17.77 -28.37 10.69
N PHE A 536 -18.61 -28.44 11.72
CA PHE A 536 -19.92 -29.09 11.68
C PHE A 536 -20.80 -28.49 10.58
N LEU A 537 -20.90 -27.15 10.51
CA LEU A 537 -21.67 -26.46 9.48
C LEU A 537 -21.14 -26.73 8.05
N TYR A 538 -19.83 -26.88 7.86
CA TYR A 538 -19.26 -27.21 6.55
C TYR A 538 -19.55 -28.63 6.09
N ASN A 539 -19.46 -29.60 6.99
CA ASN A 539 -19.82 -30.99 6.69
C ASN A 539 -21.32 -31.13 6.44
N LEU A 540 -22.15 -30.39 7.20
CA LEU A 540 -23.58 -30.36 6.95
C LEU A 540 -23.93 -29.69 5.61
N LEU A 541 -23.19 -28.65 5.20
CA LEU A 541 -23.33 -28.01 3.89
C LEU A 541 -22.93 -28.95 2.74
N LEU A 542 -21.91 -29.78 2.94
CA LEU A 542 -21.51 -30.83 1.99
C LEU A 542 -22.60 -31.90 1.87
N LEU A 543 -23.11 -32.40 2.99
CA LEU A 543 -24.08 -33.50 3.04
C LEU A 543 -25.48 -33.10 2.54
N LYS A 544 -25.98 -31.92 2.92
CA LYS A 544 -27.37 -31.50 2.65
C LYS A 544 -27.47 -30.48 1.52
N GLY A 545 -26.35 -29.98 1.01
CA GLY A 545 -26.32 -28.89 0.05
C GLY A 545 -26.74 -27.53 0.66
N PRO A 546 -26.63 -26.45 -0.12
CA PRO A 546 -27.00 -25.11 0.36
C PRO A 546 -28.54 -24.92 0.43
N PRO A 547 -29.02 -23.90 1.16
CA PRO A 547 -30.46 -23.65 1.33
C PRO A 547 -31.20 -23.45 0.00
N PRO A 548 -32.47 -23.88 -0.13
CA PRO A 548 -33.33 -23.46 -1.24
C PRO A 548 -33.65 -21.96 -1.13
N THR A 549 -32.90 -21.11 -1.82
CA THR A 549 -33.10 -19.65 -1.82
C THR A 549 -34.27 -19.21 -2.72
N ARG A 550 -35.51 -19.34 -2.25
CA ARG A 550 -36.65 -18.55 -2.77
C ARG A 550 -36.79 -17.25 -1.98
N GLY A 551 -36.12 -16.18 -2.42
CA GLY A 551 -36.39 -14.80 -1.95
C GLY A 551 -35.18 -13.86 -1.84
N LYS A 552 -35.44 -12.55 -1.73
CA LYS A 552 -34.45 -11.46 -1.53
C LYS A 552 -33.66 -11.56 -0.21
N ALA A 553 -33.87 -12.60 0.59
CA ALA A 553 -33.36 -12.74 1.94
C ALA A 553 -32.20 -13.74 2.03
N GLY A 554 -30.97 -13.26 1.81
CA GLY A 554 -29.76 -13.81 2.44
C GLY A 554 -29.09 -15.02 1.79
N ASN A 555 -28.91 -15.03 0.47
CA ASN A 555 -28.07 -16.02 -0.20
C ASN A 555 -26.61 -15.91 0.27
N ILE A 556 -26.07 -16.98 0.88
CA ILE A 556 -24.70 -17.04 1.42
C ILE A 556 -23.62 -16.87 0.33
N PHE A 557 -23.94 -17.13 -0.93
CA PHE A 557 -23.06 -16.99 -2.10
C PHE A 557 -23.14 -15.61 -2.77
N THR A 558 -23.84 -14.65 -2.15
CA THR A 558 -23.84 -13.26 -2.61
C THR A 558 -22.47 -12.62 -2.36
N SER A 559 -21.89 -12.01 -3.38
CA SER A 559 -20.62 -11.28 -3.30
C SER A 559 -20.82 -9.81 -3.63
N ARG A 560 -20.18 -8.91 -2.87
CA ARG A 560 -20.16 -7.48 -3.20
C ARG A 560 -19.06 -7.20 -4.21
N VAL A 561 -19.39 -6.63 -5.35
CA VAL A 561 -18.41 -6.23 -6.36
C VAL A 561 -17.79 -4.88 -5.99
N THR A 562 -16.48 -4.75 -6.16
CA THR A 562 -15.75 -3.49 -6.03
C THR A 562 -14.81 -3.33 -7.22
N PHE A 563 -14.88 -2.19 -7.89
CA PHE A 563 -14.11 -1.93 -9.09
C PHE A 563 -12.72 -1.36 -8.77
N ILE A 564 -11.68 -1.98 -9.33
CA ILE A 564 -10.28 -1.54 -9.19
C ILE A 564 -9.77 -1.10 -10.56
N LYS A 565 -9.10 0.05 -10.64
CA LYS A 565 -8.55 0.57 -11.91
C LYS A 565 -7.51 -0.38 -12.52
N LYS A 566 -7.59 -0.65 -13.82
CA LYS A 566 -6.52 -1.35 -14.59
C LYS A 566 -5.42 -0.39 -15.03
N VAL A 567 -5.78 0.87 -15.29
CA VAL A 567 -4.89 1.93 -15.79
C VAL A 567 -4.92 3.14 -14.84
N GLU A 568 -3.89 4.00 -14.87
CA GLU A 568 -3.80 5.15 -13.96
C GLU A 568 -5.02 6.09 -14.10
N VAL A 569 -5.44 6.35 -15.33
CA VAL A 569 -6.57 7.24 -15.67
C VAL A 569 -7.54 6.48 -16.59
N PRO A 570 -8.56 5.82 -16.03
CA PRO A 570 -9.53 5.10 -16.85
C PRO A 570 -10.53 6.06 -17.50
N GLY A 571 -10.74 5.89 -18.81
CA GLY A 571 -11.74 6.61 -19.60
C GLY A 571 -13.07 5.86 -19.74
N ASP A 572 -13.07 4.53 -19.58
CA ASP A 572 -14.28 3.68 -19.62
C ASP A 572 -14.39 2.77 -18.38
N ALA A 573 -15.62 2.44 -17.98
CA ALA A 573 -15.91 1.53 -16.88
C ALA A 573 -15.34 0.11 -17.10
N LEU A 574 -15.15 -0.31 -18.35
CA LEU A 574 -14.54 -1.61 -18.70
C LEU A 574 -13.02 -1.67 -18.40
N GLU A 575 -12.39 -0.51 -18.19
CA GLU A 575 -10.99 -0.40 -17.76
C GLU A 575 -10.82 -0.59 -16.24
N PHE A 576 -11.87 -0.99 -15.54
CA PHE A 576 -11.81 -1.46 -14.16
C PHE A 576 -11.85 -2.99 -14.11
N ARG A 577 -11.30 -3.60 -13.05
CA ARG A 577 -11.46 -5.02 -12.70
C ARG A 577 -12.58 -5.15 -11.66
N PRO A 578 -13.62 -5.95 -11.92
CA PRO A 578 -14.65 -6.25 -10.93
C PRO A 578 -14.13 -7.28 -9.92
N ILE A 579 -13.88 -6.87 -8.66
CA ILE A 579 -13.50 -7.80 -7.59
C ILE A 579 -14.73 -8.17 -6.76
N ALA A 580 -15.11 -9.45 -6.78
CA ALA A 580 -16.21 -10.01 -6.03
C ALA A 580 -15.77 -10.42 -4.60
N ILE A 581 -16.21 -9.65 -3.61
CA ILE A 581 -15.93 -9.90 -2.19
C ILE A 581 -17.07 -10.72 -1.59
N GLY A 582 -16.84 -12.03 -1.46
CA GLY A 582 -17.78 -12.97 -0.83
C GLY A 582 -17.78 -12.91 0.70
N ASN A 583 -18.77 -13.58 1.30
CA ASN A 583 -18.90 -13.78 2.74
C ASN A 583 -17.72 -14.60 3.30
N TYR A 584 -17.25 -14.27 4.50
CA TYR A 584 -16.08 -14.96 5.08
C TYR A 584 -16.32 -16.46 5.29
N PHE A 585 -17.53 -16.84 5.68
CA PHE A 585 -17.91 -18.23 5.90
C PHE A 585 -17.65 -19.07 4.64
N VAL A 586 -18.09 -18.58 3.48
CA VAL A 586 -17.87 -19.24 2.17
C VAL A 586 -16.39 -19.19 1.77
N ARG A 587 -15.69 -18.07 2.01
CA ARG A 587 -14.27 -17.94 1.66
C ARG A 587 -13.37 -18.92 2.43
N ILE A 588 -13.69 -19.20 3.70
CA ILE A 588 -12.97 -20.22 4.47
C ILE A 588 -13.25 -21.60 3.88
N PHE A 589 -14.52 -21.92 3.62
CA PHE A 589 -14.93 -23.19 3.00
C PHE A 589 -14.23 -23.43 1.65
N HIS A 590 -14.29 -22.46 0.74
CA HIS A 590 -13.64 -22.52 -0.57
C HIS A 590 -12.11 -22.64 -0.49
N ARG A 591 -11.48 -22.13 0.57
CA ARG A 591 -10.05 -22.30 0.78
C ARG A 591 -9.68 -23.70 1.27
N VAL A 592 -10.55 -24.32 2.08
CA VAL A 592 -10.43 -25.75 2.45
C VAL A 592 -10.61 -26.62 1.20
N LEU A 593 -11.68 -26.39 0.42
CA LEU A 593 -11.92 -27.14 -0.82
C LEU A 593 -10.78 -26.98 -1.82
N ALA A 594 -10.30 -25.75 -2.06
CA ALA A 594 -9.18 -25.51 -2.96
C ALA A 594 -7.91 -26.26 -2.53
N SER A 595 -7.66 -26.40 -1.21
CA SER A 595 -6.50 -27.14 -0.71
C SER A 595 -6.64 -28.65 -0.91
N ARG A 596 -7.86 -29.18 -0.83
CA ARG A 596 -8.16 -30.60 -1.13
C ARG A 596 -8.03 -30.90 -2.61
N PHE A 597 -8.59 -30.02 -3.44
CA PHE A 597 -8.47 -30.08 -4.88
C PHE A 597 -7.01 -30.01 -5.33
N GLU A 598 -6.20 -29.09 -4.77
CA GLU A 598 -4.77 -28.98 -5.06
C GLU A 598 -4.00 -30.27 -4.72
N ALA A 599 -4.44 -31.03 -3.70
CA ALA A 599 -3.81 -32.29 -3.30
C ALA A 599 -4.23 -33.48 -4.18
N ALA A 600 -5.52 -33.60 -4.50
CA ALA A 600 -6.05 -34.73 -5.27
C ALA A 600 -5.86 -34.57 -6.79
N LEU A 601 -5.87 -33.32 -7.28
CA LEU A 601 -5.80 -32.95 -8.69
C LEU A 601 -4.78 -31.81 -8.86
N PRO A 602 -3.47 -32.12 -8.82
CA PRO A 602 -2.43 -31.12 -9.01
C PRO A 602 -2.50 -30.55 -10.43
N ASN A 603 -2.40 -29.23 -10.54
CA ASN A 603 -2.45 -28.53 -11.82
C ASN A 603 -1.20 -28.82 -12.67
N HIS A 604 -1.32 -28.69 -13.99
CA HIS A 604 -0.28 -28.94 -14.99
C HIS A 604 1.08 -28.31 -14.64
N ARG A 605 2.19 -29.00 -14.89
CA ARG A 605 3.55 -28.55 -14.51
C ARG A 605 3.89 -27.14 -15.00
N ASP A 606 3.61 -26.86 -16.27
CA ASP A 606 3.92 -25.57 -16.93
C ASP A 606 3.03 -24.40 -16.46
N GLN A 607 1.95 -24.69 -15.73
CA GLN A 607 1.10 -23.69 -15.10
C GLN A 607 1.67 -23.33 -13.73
N VAL A 608 2.42 -22.24 -13.66
CA VAL A 608 3.04 -21.76 -12.42
C VAL A 608 2.27 -20.60 -11.76
N GLY A 609 1.17 -20.16 -12.38
CA GLY A 609 0.25 -19.17 -11.82
C GLY A 609 -0.54 -19.72 -10.63
N PHE A 610 -0.68 -18.92 -9.57
CA PHE A 610 -1.43 -19.26 -8.34
C PHE A 610 -0.95 -20.49 -7.56
N LYS A 611 0.22 -21.06 -7.90
CA LYS A 611 0.85 -22.16 -7.16
C LYS A 611 1.73 -21.65 -6.02
N ARG A 612 2.17 -22.57 -5.14
CA ARG A 612 3.14 -22.33 -4.06
C ARG A 612 4.60 -22.33 -4.53
N LEU A 613 4.85 -21.91 -5.77
CA LEU A 613 6.17 -21.75 -6.37
C LEU A 613 6.40 -20.26 -6.67
N ASP A 614 7.66 -19.81 -6.76
CA ASP A 614 7.96 -18.48 -7.31
C ASP A 614 7.86 -18.51 -8.85
N GLY A 615 6.64 -18.70 -9.36
CA GLY A 615 6.36 -18.88 -10.79
C GLY A 615 6.77 -17.70 -11.66
N VAL A 616 6.83 -16.49 -11.08
CA VAL A 616 7.34 -15.31 -11.79
C VAL A 616 8.83 -15.45 -12.05
N ALA A 617 9.61 -15.84 -11.04
CA ALA A 617 11.05 -16.06 -11.22
C ALA A 617 11.33 -17.19 -12.20
N HIS A 618 10.62 -18.31 -12.08
CA HIS A 618 10.73 -19.45 -12.99
C HIS A 618 10.52 -19.02 -14.45
N ASN A 619 9.35 -18.48 -14.80
CA ASN A 619 9.04 -18.13 -16.20
C ASN A 619 9.93 -17.01 -16.76
N VAL A 620 10.20 -15.95 -15.98
CA VAL A 620 11.02 -14.82 -16.44
C VAL A 620 12.45 -15.27 -16.75
N LEU A 621 13.04 -16.13 -15.91
CA LEU A 621 14.41 -16.59 -16.09
C LEU A 621 14.51 -17.70 -17.13
N LYS A 622 13.53 -18.59 -17.21
CA LYS A 622 13.41 -19.58 -18.30
C LYS A 622 13.34 -18.89 -19.65
N LEU A 623 12.47 -17.89 -19.81
CA LEU A 623 12.39 -17.08 -21.04
C LEU A 623 13.71 -16.37 -21.37
N ASN A 624 14.33 -15.74 -20.37
CA ASN A 624 15.62 -15.08 -20.58
C ASN A 624 16.72 -16.07 -20.97
N ALA A 625 16.75 -17.26 -20.37
CA ALA A 625 17.71 -18.31 -20.69
C ALA A 625 17.49 -18.84 -22.12
N ALA A 626 16.23 -19.09 -22.51
CA ALA A 626 15.85 -19.53 -23.85
C ALA A 626 16.29 -18.55 -24.95
N LEU A 627 15.96 -17.26 -24.79
CA LEU A 627 16.34 -16.22 -25.76
C LEU A 627 17.86 -16.07 -25.89
N ASN A 628 18.61 -16.20 -24.78
CA ASN A 628 20.07 -16.17 -24.84
C ASN A 628 20.64 -17.44 -25.47
N ALA A 629 20.10 -18.62 -25.16
CA ALA A 629 20.55 -19.89 -25.72
C ALA A 629 20.35 -19.95 -27.24
N ALA A 630 19.18 -19.53 -27.75
CA ALA A 630 18.90 -19.46 -29.18
C ALA A 630 19.92 -18.59 -29.92
N ARG A 631 20.29 -17.45 -29.34
CA ARG A 631 21.28 -16.54 -29.91
C ARG A 631 22.71 -17.07 -29.84
N SER A 632 23.10 -17.65 -28.71
CA SER A 632 24.46 -18.17 -28.50
C SER A 632 24.74 -19.44 -29.29
N LYS A 633 23.72 -20.27 -29.55
CA LYS A 633 23.83 -21.49 -30.35
C LYS A 633 23.39 -21.32 -31.81
N HIS A 634 22.95 -20.12 -32.17
CA HIS A 634 22.42 -19.79 -33.50
C HIS A 634 21.30 -20.76 -33.93
N GLU A 635 20.33 -20.96 -33.04
CA GLU A 635 19.16 -21.81 -33.26
C GLU A 635 17.93 -20.98 -33.60
N ASN A 636 17.04 -21.54 -34.41
CA ASN A 636 15.76 -20.92 -34.72
C ASN A 636 14.83 -21.01 -33.51
N LEU A 637 14.16 -19.91 -33.20
CA LEU A 637 13.20 -19.83 -32.11
C LEU A 637 12.10 -18.83 -32.45
N VAL A 638 10.86 -19.31 -32.43
CA VAL A 638 9.65 -18.48 -32.49
C VAL A 638 9.00 -18.50 -31.11
N VAL A 639 8.73 -17.32 -30.56
CA VAL A 639 8.06 -17.11 -29.28
C VAL A 639 6.77 -16.34 -29.52
N ALA A 640 5.63 -16.86 -29.08
CA ALA A 640 4.36 -16.15 -29.12
C ALA A 640 3.89 -15.85 -27.70
N SER A 641 3.72 -14.57 -27.38
CA SER A 641 3.03 -14.12 -26.18
C SER A 641 1.54 -14.00 -26.48
N VAL A 642 0.73 -14.71 -25.70
CA VAL A 642 -0.71 -14.85 -25.95
C VAL A 642 -1.49 -14.27 -24.77
N ASP A 643 -2.45 -13.39 -25.07
CA ASP A 643 -3.35 -12.73 -24.09
C ASP A 643 -4.78 -13.21 -24.32
N ILE A 644 -5.42 -13.75 -23.28
CA ILE A 644 -6.80 -14.24 -23.33
C ILE A 644 -7.78 -13.12 -22.95
N ARG A 645 -8.83 -12.93 -23.75
CA ARG A 645 -9.80 -11.85 -23.56
C ARG A 645 -10.72 -12.09 -22.36
N LYS A 646 -10.53 -11.30 -21.30
CA LYS A 646 -11.37 -11.32 -20.08
C LYS A 646 -11.51 -12.73 -19.49
N ALA A 647 -10.41 -13.49 -19.43
CA ALA A 647 -10.44 -14.93 -19.17
C ALA A 647 -11.31 -15.36 -17.96
N PHE A 648 -11.11 -14.73 -16.81
CA PHE A 648 -11.87 -15.01 -15.58
C PHE A 648 -13.37 -14.73 -15.71
N ASP A 649 -13.77 -13.74 -16.51
CA ASP A 649 -15.18 -13.33 -16.64
C ASP A 649 -15.91 -14.15 -17.74
N SER A 650 -15.15 -14.79 -18.64
CA SER A 650 -15.69 -15.41 -19.87
C SER A 650 -15.86 -16.92 -19.80
N ILE A 651 -15.07 -17.62 -18.97
CA ILE A 651 -15.02 -19.10 -18.92
C ILE A 651 -16.39 -19.74 -18.64
N SER A 652 -16.76 -20.80 -19.38
CA SER A 652 -18.04 -21.49 -19.21
C SER A 652 -18.11 -22.32 -17.92
N HIS A 653 -19.24 -22.23 -17.20
CA HIS A 653 -19.51 -23.07 -16.03
C HIS A 653 -19.70 -24.53 -16.41
N GLU A 654 -20.39 -24.79 -17.53
CA GLU A 654 -20.61 -26.16 -18.02
C GLU A 654 -19.30 -26.82 -18.42
N ALA A 655 -18.37 -26.06 -19.03
CA ALA A 655 -17.03 -26.56 -19.35
C ALA A 655 -16.27 -26.98 -18.07
N ILE A 656 -16.29 -26.15 -17.02
CA ILE A 656 -15.64 -26.47 -15.74
C ILE A 656 -16.26 -27.73 -15.12
N LEU A 657 -17.60 -27.82 -15.08
CA LEU A 657 -18.32 -28.97 -14.52
C LEU A 657 -18.04 -30.25 -15.31
N GLY A 658 -18.04 -30.19 -16.64
CA GLY A 658 -17.71 -31.34 -17.50
C GLY A 658 -16.27 -31.83 -17.28
N ILE A 659 -15.31 -30.91 -17.12
CA ILE A 659 -13.91 -31.28 -16.81
C ILE A 659 -13.79 -31.95 -15.45
N LEU A 660 -14.45 -31.42 -14.41
CA LEU A 660 -14.44 -32.01 -13.08
C LEU A 660 -15.08 -33.40 -13.05
N GLN A 661 -16.16 -33.60 -13.81
CA GLN A 661 -16.80 -34.91 -13.97
C GLN A 661 -15.85 -35.92 -14.66
N ARG A 662 -15.15 -35.52 -15.73
CA ARG A 662 -14.15 -36.37 -16.39
C ARG A 662 -12.95 -36.69 -15.50
N LYS A 663 -12.54 -35.77 -14.63
CA LYS A 663 -11.46 -36.00 -13.65
C LYS A 663 -11.94 -36.80 -12.42
N GLY A 664 -13.19 -37.26 -12.38
CA GLY A 664 -13.70 -38.17 -11.34
C GLY A 664 -14.12 -37.49 -10.03
N VAL A 665 -14.48 -36.20 -10.05
CA VAL A 665 -14.93 -35.51 -8.83
C VAL A 665 -16.26 -36.10 -8.33
N PRO A 666 -16.38 -36.46 -7.04
CA PRO A 666 -17.58 -37.09 -6.49
C PRO A 666 -18.86 -36.26 -6.64
N ASP A 667 -20.00 -36.95 -6.82
CA ASP A 667 -21.32 -36.35 -7.03
C ASP A 667 -21.72 -35.34 -5.95
N LEU A 668 -21.33 -35.59 -4.70
CA LEU A 668 -21.61 -34.70 -3.57
C LEU A 668 -20.98 -33.31 -3.76
N LEU A 669 -19.71 -33.26 -4.20
CA LEU A 669 -19.05 -31.99 -4.51
C LEU A 669 -19.56 -31.39 -5.82
N MET A 670 -19.88 -32.22 -6.82
CA MET A 670 -20.49 -31.76 -8.07
C MET A 670 -21.84 -31.07 -7.81
N GLY A 671 -22.67 -31.63 -6.93
CA GLY A 671 -23.95 -31.04 -6.51
C GLY A 671 -23.77 -29.68 -5.82
N TYR A 672 -22.77 -29.57 -4.93
CA TYR A 672 -22.40 -28.29 -4.33
C TYR A 672 -21.99 -27.25 -5.39
N LEU A 673 -21.13 -27.62 -6.34
CA LEU A 673 -20.62 -26.69 -7.37
C LEU A 673 -21.71 -26.25 -8.35
N ARG A 674 -22.58 -27.17 -8.82
CA ARG A 674 -23.75 -26.82 -9.64
C ARG A 674 -24.64 -25.83 -8.92
N THR A 675 -24.88 -26.04 -7.62
CA THR A 675 -25.70 -25.13 -6.83
C THR A 675 -25.00 -23.80 -6.60
N TYR A 676 -23.69 -23.80 -6.36
CA TYR A 676 -22.89 -22.59 -6.20
C TYR A 676 -22.96 -21.70 -7.45
N PHE A 677 -22.73 -22.25 -8.63
CA PHE A 677 -22.77 -21.49 -9.89
C PHE A 677 -24.18 -20.97 -10.20
N SER A 678 -25.23 -21.80 -10.05
CA SER A 678 -26.62 -21.43 -10.35
C SER A 678 -27.24 -20.44 -9.35
N THR A 679 -26.83 -20.47 -8.08
CA THR A 679 -27.39 -19.57 -7.06
C THR A 679 -26.54 -18.34 -6.82
N SER A 680 -25.27 -18.31 -7.22
CA SER A 680 -24.36 -17.17 -7.05
C SER A 680 -24.97 -15.83 -7.51
N ARG A 681 -24.76 -14.77 -6.72
CA ARG A 681 -25.21 -13.39 -7.03
C ARG A 681 -24.08 -12.38 -6.83
N LEU A 682 -24.02 -11.36 -7.68
CA LEU A 682 -23.09 -10.23 -7.61
C LEU A 682 -23.87 -8.96 -7.26
N GLN A 683 -23.45 -8.27 -6.20
CA GLN A 683 -24.05 -7.02 -5.76
C GLN A 683 -23.20 -5.83 -6.23
N ILE A 684 -23.78 -4.96 -7.09
CA ILE A 684 -23.19 -3.68 -7.52
C ILE A 684 -24.12 -2.57 -7.04
N GLY A 685 -23.64 -1.70 -6.16
CA GLY A 685 -24.49 -0.70 -5.52
C GLY A 685 -25.67 -1.34 -4.78
N LYS A 686 -26.90 -1.04 -5.23
CA LYS A 686 -28.15 -1.62 -4.71
C LYS A 686 -28.65 -2.81 -5.51
N ASP A 687 -28.11 -3.04 -6.71
CA ASP A 687 -28.58 -4.03 -7.65
C ASP A 687 -27.90 -5.39 -7.46
N LEU A 688 -28.64 -6.45 -7.79
CA LEU A 688 -28.19 -7.84 -7.75
C LEU A 688 -28.20 -8.41 -9.16
N ILE A 689 -27.02 -8.78 -9.66
CA ILE A 689 -26.82 -9.44 -10.95
C ILE A 689 -26.61 -10.93 -10.69
N HIS A 690 -27.16 -11.76 -11.56
CA HIS A 690 -26.86 -13.18 -11.59
C HIS A 690 -25.95 -13.49 -12.78
N PRO A 691 -24.66 -13.82 -12.55
CA PRO A 691 -23.80 -14.29 -13.62
C PRO A 691 -24.27 -15.68 -14.03
N LYS A 692 -24.94 -15.78 -15.19
CA LYS A 692 -25.51 -17.02 -15.70
C LYS A 692 -24.49 -17.74 -16.59
N HIS A 693 -24.18 -19.00 -16.27
CA HIS A 693 -23.42 -19.95 -17.10
C HIS A 693 -21.95 -19.61 -17.43
N ARG A 694 -21.41 -18.47 -16.97
CA ARG A 694 -20.01 -18.10 -17.21
C ARG A 694 -19.36 -17.32 -16.08
N GLY A 695 -18.04 -17.33 -16.10
CA GLY A 695 -17.14 -16.54 -15.27
C GLY A 695 -16.91 -17.14 -13.88
N VAL A 696 -15.67 -17.10 -13.42
CA VAL A 696 -15.31 -17.40 -12.04
C VAL A 696 -15.12 -16.10 -11.25
N LYS A 697 -15.51 -16.10 -9.96
CA LYS A 697 -15.48 -14.86 -9.15
C LYS A 697 -14.04 -14.43 -8.87
N GLN A 698 -13.63 -13.28 -9.40
CA GLN A 698 -12.36 -12.64 -9.04
C GLN A 698 -12.38 -12.21 -7.56
N GLY A 699 -11.63 -12.92 -6.71
CA GLY A 699 -11.57 -12.67 -5.25
C GLY A 699 -12.08 -13.82 -4.38
N ASP A 700 -12.67 -14.84 -4.99
CA ASP A 700 -13.00 -16.11 -4.33
C ASP A 700 -11.77 -17.04 -4.30
N PRO A 701 -11.38 -17.63 -3.15
CA PRO A 701 -10.21 -18.51 -3.05
C PRO A 701 -10.21 -19.76 -3.95
N MET A 702 -11.38 -20.28 -4.34
CA MET A 702 -11.46 -21.49 -5.18
C MET A 702 -11.38 -21.18 -6.68
N SER A 703 -11.77 -19.97 -7.10
CA SER A 703 -11.80 -19.56 -8.51
C SER A 703 -10.47 -19.70 -9.26
N PRO A 704 -9.29 -19.33 -8.70
CA PRO A 704 -8.02 -19.47 -9.40
C PRO A 704 -7.66 -20.92 -9.71
N TRP A 705 -7.97 -21.84 -8.79
CA TRP A 705 -7.72 -23.27 -9.01
C TRP A 705 -8.61 -23.83 -10.11
N LEU A 706 -9.92 -23.55 -10.07
CA LEU A 706 -10.87 -23.94 -11.11
C LEU A 706 -10.50 -23.39 -12.50
N PHE A 707 -10.02 -22.16 -12.54
CA PHE A 707 -9.57 -21.53 -13.78
C PHE A 707 -8.34 -22.22 -14.36
N ASN A 708 -7.33 -22.49 -13.53
CA ASN A 708 -6.14 -23.21 -13.97
C ASN A 708 -6.49 -24.63 -14.43
N LEU A 709 -7.32 -25.37 -13.69
CA LEU A 709 -7.76 -26.72 -14.07
C LEU A 709 -8.38 -26.74 -15.48
N ALA A 710 -9.17 -25.72 -15.81
CA ALA A 710 -9.79 -25.63 -17.13
C ALA A 710 -8.74 -25.36 -18.23
N LEU A 711 -7.79 -24.46 -17.98
CA LEU A 711 -6.70 -24.20 -18.91
C LEU A 711 -5.74 -25.39 -19.05
N ASP A 712 -5.55 -26.19 -18.00
CA ASP A 712 -4.64 -27.33 -18.01
C ASP A 712 -5.02 -28.35 -19.10
N GLN A 713 -6.32 -28.52 -19.39
CA GLN A 713 -6.78 -29.36 -20.51
C GLN A 713 -6.27 -28.89 -21.88
N ILE A 714 -6.05 -27.59 -22.04
CA ILE A 714 -5.47 -27.02 -23.27
C ILE A 714 -3.96 -27.20 -23.26
N LEU A 715 -3.32 -27.03 -22.10
CA LEU A 715 -1.88 -27.19 -21.94
C LEU A 715 -1.42 -28.64 -22.18
N GLU A 716 -2.18 -29.63 -21.70
CA GLU A 716 -1.95 -31.07 -21.95
C GLU A 716 -1.94 -31.38 -23.46
N GLY A 717 -2.78 -30.71 -24.26
CA GLY A 717 -2.85 -30.91 -25.72
C GLY A 717 -1.74 -30.26 -26.54
N GLN A 718 -0.77 -29.60 -25.90
CA GLN A 718 0.30 -28.85 -26.56
C GLN A 718 1.69 -29.50 -26.39
N GLU A 719 1.82 -30.58 -25.60
CA GLU A 719 3.13 -31.15 -25.23
C GLU A 719 3.93 -31.73 -26.42
N GLU A 720 3.25 -32.15 -27.49
CA GLU A 720 3.87 -32.74 -28.69
C GLU A 720 4.80 -31.76 -29.45
N TYR A 721 4.70 -30.47 -29.18
CA TYR A 721 5.51 -29.41 -29.83
C TYR A 721 6.65 -28.91 -28.93
N ALA A 722 7.09 -29.72 -27.97
CA ALA A 722 8.22 -29.36 -27.12
C ALA A 722 9.51 -29.28 -27.95
N ILE A 723 10.21 -28.15 -27.85
CA ILE A 723 11.50 -27.94 -28.52
C ILE A 723 12.63 -27.93 -27.50
N THR A 724 13.83 -28.33 -27.92
CA THR A 724 15.03 -28.20 -27.08
C THR A 724 15.91 -27.10 -27.65
N ILE A 725 16.14 -26.04 -26.87
CA ILE A 725 17.08 -24.98 -27.22
C ILE A 725 18.27 -25.07 -26.28
N GLY A 726 19.39 -25.40 -26.85
CA GLY A 726 20.63 -25.64 -26.15
C GLY A 726 20.64 -26.79 -25.16
N ALA A 727 20.24 -26.55 -23.91
CA ALA A 727 20.13 -27.57 -22.85
C ALA A 727 18.80 -27.41 -22.08
N ILE A 728 17.88 -26.60 -22.63
CA ILE A 728 16.62 -26.22 -21.99
C ILE A 728 15.51 -26.79 -22.86
N VAL A 729 14.65 -27.60 -22.24
CA VAL A 729 13.42 -28.08 -22.87
C VAL A 729 12.34 -27.00 -22.72
N LEU A 730 11.79 -26.57 -23.85
CA LEU A 730 10.79 -25.52 -23.94
C LEU A 730 9.53 -26.08 -24.56
N ASN A 731 8.52 -26.30 -23.72
CA ASN A 731 7.18 -26.62 -24.18
C ASN A 731 6.34 -25.35 -24.28
N GLN A 732 5.86 -24.87 -23.14
CA GLN A 732 5.06 -23.66 -22.98
C GLN A 732 5.31 -23.09 -21.58
N MET A 733 4.94 -21.84 -21.35
CA MET A 733 4.92 -21.26 -20.00
C MET A 733 3.56 -20.62 -19.77
N ALA A 734 2.91 -20.99 -18.68
CA ALA A 734 1.64 -20.43 -18.29
C ALA A 734 1.75 -19.76 -16.92
N TYR A 735 1.28 -18.52 -16.83
CA TYR A 735 1.05 -17.84 -15.56
C TYR A 735 -0.41 -17.38 -15.54
N ALA A 736 -1.29 -18.29 -15.13
CA ALA A 736 -2.73 -18.15 -15.31
C ALA A 736 -3.10 -17.90 -16.78
N ASP A 737 -3.64 -16.73 -17.11
CA ASP A 737 -4.05 -16.31 -18.45
C ASP A 737 -2.90 -15.78 -19.33
N ASP A 738 -1.74 -15.45 -18.76
CA ASP A 738 -0.55 -15.02 -19.50
C ASP A 738 0.21 -16.25 -20.02
N LEU A 739 0.06 -16.56 -21.31
CA LEU A 739 0.67 -17.73 -21.97
C LEU A 739 1.84 -17.32 -22.88
N ILE A 740 2.91 -18.12 -22.86
CA ILE A 740 4.03 -18.04 -23.80
C ILE A 740 4.20 -19.40 -24.48
N LEU A 741 4.12 -19.40 -25.80
CA LEU A 741 4.36 -20.58 -26.63
C LEU A 741 5.73 -20.49 -27.31
N PHE A 742 6.34 -21.65 -27.54
CA PHE A 742 7.62 -21.79 -28.24
C PHE A 742 7.45 -22.68 -29.47
N ALA A 743 8.18 -22.40 -30.54
CA ALA A 743 8.25 -23.26 -31.72
C ALA A 743 9.59 -23.09 -32.43
N SER A 744 9.96 -24.06 -33.26
CA SER A 744 11.18 -24.02 -34.06
C SER A 744 10.98 -23.27 -35.39
N SER A 745 9.74 -23.23 -35.90
CA SER A 745 9.35 -22.59 -37.15
C SER A 745 8.04 -21.80 -37.04
N GLN A 746 7.76 -20.97 -38.05
CA GLN A 746 6.51 -20.21 -38.14
C GLN A 746 5.30 -21.11 -38.35
N GLU A 747 5.43 -22.14 -39.19
CA GLU A 747 4.36 -23.08 -39.53
C GLU A 747 3.94 -23.89 -38.30
N GLU A 748 4.92 -24.32 -37.50
CA GLU A 748 4.67 -24.99 -36.23
C GLU A 748 3.94 -24.05 -35.24
N MET A 749 4.39 -22.79 -35.12
CA MET A 749 3.73 -21.81 -34.26
C MET A 749 2.28 -21.54 -34.68
N GLN A 750 2.02 -21.44 -35.99
CA GLN A 750 0.67 -21.24 -36.53
C GLN A 750 -0.25 -22.41 -36.14
N LYS A 751 0.20 -23.66 -36.31
CA LYS A 751 -0.54 -24.85 -35.87
C LYS A 751 -0.81 -24.86 -34.37
N ARG A 752 0.18 -24.49 -33.54
CA ARG A 752 -0.01 -24.41 -32.08
C ARG A 752 -1.09 -23.39 -31.70
N ILE A 753 -1.07 -22.22 -32.34
CA ILE A 753 -2.04 -21.14 -32.09
C ILE A 753 -3.45 -21.53 -32.55
N GLU A 754 -3.59 -22.21 -33.69
CA GLU A 754 -4.88 -22.71 -34.18
C GLU A 754 -5.46 -23.73 -33.19
N ARG A 755 -4.65 -24.69 -32.75
CA ARG A 755 -5.07 -25.69 -31.76
C ARG A 755 -5.42 -25.06 -30.40
N LEU A 756 -4.65 -24.05 -29.99
CA LEU A 756 -4.95 -23.25 -28.80
C LEU A 756 -6.31 -22.53 -28.94
N THR A 757 -6.57 -21.93 -30.11
CA THR A 757 -7.82 -21.20 -30.40
C THR A 757 -9.03 -22.13 -30.33
N ILE A 758 -8.93 -23.32 -30.93
CA ILE A 758 -9.97 -24.36 -30.85
C ILE A 758 -10.20 -24.79 -29.39
N GLY A 759 -9.12 -25.06 -28.64
CA GLY A 759 -9.21 -25.44 -27.23
C GLY A 759 -9.85 -24.35 -26.35
N LEU A 760 -9.48 -23.09 -26.57
CA LEU A 760 -10.07 -21.94 -25.87
C LEU A 760 -11.55 -21.77 -26.22
N GLY A 761 -11.95 -21.98 -27.47
CA GLY A 761 -13.34 -21.97 -27.91
C GLY A 761 -14.22 -22.94 -27.13
N ARG A 762 -13.73 -24.17 -26.89
CA ARG A 762 -14.42 -25.18 -26.05
C ARG A 762 -14.61 -24.75 -24.61
N LEU A 763 -13.77 -23.85 -24.08
CA LEU A 763 -13.92 -23.28 -22.73
C LEU A 763 -14.77 -22.00 -22.71
N GLY A 764 -15.21 -21.50 -23.87
CA GLY A 764 -15.88 -20.19 -24.00
C GLY A 764 -14.91 -19.01 -23.91
N LEU A 765 -13.63 -19.22 -24.22
CA LEU A 765 -12.55 -18.23 -24.18
C LEU A 765 -12.16 -17.80 -25.60
N GLU A 766 -11.75 -16.54 -25.73
CA GLU A 766 -11.31 -15.93 -27.01
C GLU A 766 -9.91 -15.33 -26.83
N LEU A 767 -9.10 -15.37 -27.88
CA LEU A 767 -7.81 -14.68 -27.92
C LEU A 767 -7.97 -13.19 -28.18
N ASN A 768 -7.06 -12.40 -27.63
CA ASN A 768 -6.98 -10.98 -27.88
C ASN A 768 -5.81 -10.68 -28.82
N ALA A 769 -6.03 -10.88 -30.13
CA ALA A 769 -5.00 -10.77 -31.16
C ALA A 769 -4.18 -9.45 -31.10
N ARG A 770 -4.82 -8.33 -30.72
CA ARG A 770 -4.16 -7.02 -30.61
C ARG A 770 -3.14 -6.90 -29.47
N LYS A 771 -3.26 -7.74 -28.44
CA LYS A 771 -2.33 -7.76 -27.30
C LYS A 771 -1.35 -8.93 -27.35
N CYS A 772 -1.61 -9.91 -28.21
CA CYS A 772 -0.65 -10.95 -28.49
C CYS A 772 0.54 -10.36 -29.26
N CYS A 773 1.70 -11.01 -29.19
CA CYS A 773 2.84 -10.64 -30.01
C CYS A 773 3.72 -11.85 -30.34
N VAL A 774 4.45 -11.78 -31.45
CA VAL A 774 5.34 -12.84 -31.93
C VAL A 774 6.75 -12.30 -32.06
N LEU A 775 7.72 -13.05 -31.56
CA LEU A 775 9.14 -12.81 -31.76
C LEU A 775 9.73 -14.00 -32.49
N SER A 776 10.36 -13.78 -33.64
CA SER A 776 11.07 -14.82 -34.38
C SER A 776 12.57 -14.51 -34.45
N ILE A 777 13.38 -15.47 -34.03
CA ILE A 777 14.84 -15.43 -34.11
C ILE A 777 15.25 -16.52 -35.10
N ARG A 778 15.92 -16.13 -36.18
CA ARG A 778 16.58 -17.07 -37.09
C ARG A 778 18.07 -17.09 -36.80
N GLY A 779 18.62 -18.29 -36.67
CA GLY A 779 20.03 -18.52 -36.46
C GLY A 779 20.66 -19.25 -37.63
N ASP A 780 21.78 -18.75 -38.12
CA ASP A 780 22.62 -19.45 -39.10
C ASP A 780 23.82 -20.04 -38.36
N LYS A 781 23.78 -21.37 -38.15
CA LYS A 781 24.86 -22.11 -37.47
C LYS A 781 26.17 -22.07 -38.26
N LYS A 782 26.13 -22.00 -39.60
CA LYS A 782 27.34 -21.98 -40.45
C LYS A 782 28.04 -20.64 -40.36
N ARG A 783 27.26 -19.55 -40.50
CA ARG A 783 27.78 -18.17 -40.46
C ARG A 783 27.90 -17.61 -39.03
N LYS A 784 27.46 -18.35 -38.01
CA LYS A 784 27.52 -17.99 -36.59
C LYS A 784 26.92 -16.62 -36.28
N PHE A 785 25.75 -16.35 -36.84
CA PHE A 785 24.98 -15.14 -36.53
C PHE A 785 23.50 -15.45 -36.36
N SER A 786 22.80 -14.56 -35.66
CA SER A 786 21.35 -14.66 -35.46
C SER A 786 20.72 -13.29 -35.67
N PHE A 787 19.56 -13.26 -36.30
CA PHE A 787 18.81 -12.04 -36.57
C PHE A 787 17.33 -12.23 -36.21
N VAL A 788 16.65 -11.11 -36.01
CA VAL A 788 15.20 -11.10 -35.78
C VAL A 788 14.53 -11.12 -37.14
N ASP A 789 13.70 -12.14 -37.37
CA ASP A 789 12.92 -12.26 -38.59
C ASP A 789 11.60 -11.49 -38.43
N THR A 790 11.44 -10.44 -39.23
CA THR A 790 10.25 -9.58 -39.23
C THR A 790 9.21 -9.97 -40.27
N ASP A 791 9.54 -10.89 -41.19
CA ASP A 791 8.65 -11.29 -42.28
C ASP A 791 7.67 -12.40 -41.85
N VAL A 792 7.71 -12.76 -40.57
CA VAL A 792 6.83 -13.74 -39.96
C VAL A 792 5.38 -13.28 -40.00
N SER A 793 4.52 -14.12 -40.57
CA SER A 793 3.09 -13.88 -40.73
C SER A 793 2.26 -14.94 -40.02
N ILE A 794 1.96 -14.67 -38.76
CA ILE A 794 1.09 -15.52 -37.93
C ILE A 794 -0.24 -14.82 -37.74
N SER A 795 -1.35 -15.55 -37.90
CA SER A 795 -2.70 -15.00 -37.83
C SER A 795 -3.63 -15.78 -36.93
N VAL A 796 -4.54 -15.06 -36.27
CA VAL A 796 -5.63 -15.59 -35.45
C VAL A 796 -6.93 -14.99 -35.97
N ASP A 797 -7.89 -15.83 -36.35
CA ASP A 797 -9.20 -15.40 -36.87
C ASP A 797 -9.08 -14.33 -37.99
N GLY A 798 -8.15 -14.54 -38.93
CA GLY A 798 -7.86 -13.60 -40.03
C GLY A 798 -7.12 -12.32 -39.63
N THR A 799 -6.82 -12.11 -38.34
CA THR A 799 -6.05 -10.96 -37.85
C THR A 799 -4.58 -11.32 -37.67
N ARG A 800 -3.66 -10.59 -38.32
CA ARG A 800 -2.22 -10.78 -38.14
C ARG A 800 -1.76 -10.33 -36.76
N LEU A 801 -0.93 -11.15 -36.11
CA LEU A 801 -0.36 -10.83 -34.81
C LEU A 801 0.79 -9.80 -34.94
N PRO A 802 0.90 -8.83 -34.02
CA PRO A 802 2.02 -7.90 -33.97
C PRO A 802 3.38 -8.62 -33.84
N VAL A 803 4.31 -8.33 -34.75
CA VAL A 803 5.67 -8.87 -34.73
C VAL A 803 6.61 -7.95 -33.96
N VAL A 804 7.39 -8.53 -33.05
CA VAL A 804 8.42 -7.85 -32.27
C VAL A 804 9.67 -7.69 -33.15
N THR A 805 9.95 -6.45 -33.55
CA THR A 805 11.17 -6.05 -34.28
C THR A 805 12.38 -6.02 -33.35
N ALA A 806 13.58 -5.91 -33.94
CA ALA A 806 14.85 -5.82 -33.21
C ALA A 806 14.95 -4.63 -32.22
N VAL A 807 14.12 -3.60 -32.37
CA VAL A 807 14.09 -2.38 -31.53
C VAL A 807 12.90 -2.38 -30.58
N SER A 808 11.83 -3.10 -30.91
CA SER A 808 10.64 -3.16 -30.07
C SER A 808 10.85 -4.05 -28.84
N GLU A 809 10.08 -3.75 -27.79
CA GLU A 809 10.06 -4.51 -26.55
C GLU A 809 8.64 -5.00 -26.29
N PHE A 810 8.51 -6.17 -25.68
CA PHE A 810 7.23 -6.69 -25.20
C PHE A 810 7.28 -6.93 -23.69
N ARG A 811 6.13 -6.83 -23.03
CA ARG A 811 6.02 -6.94 -21.58
C ARG A 811 5.49 -8.31 -21.19
N TYR A 812 6.21 -9.02 -20.34
CA TYR A 812 5.78 -10.28 -19.75
C TYR A 812 5.97 -10.26 -18.24
N LEU A 813 4.91 -10.57 -17.47
CA LEU A 813 4.88 -10.56 -16.00
C LEU A 813 5.43 -9.27 -15.35
N GLY A 814 5.33 -8.13 -16.04
CA GLY A 814 5.84 -6.85 -15.53
C GLY A 814 7.32 -6.57 -15.80
N VAL A 815 8.00 -7.44 -16.55
CA VAL A 815 9.36 -7.26 -17.06
C VAL A 815 9.30 -6.97 -18.55
N GLN A 816 10.15 -6.06 -19.04
CA GLN A 816 10.29 -5.79 -20.47
C GLN A 816 11.31 -6.75 -21.07
N PHE A 817 10.97 -7.34 -22.21
CA PHE A 817 11.82 -8.25 -22.98
C PHE A 817 12.06 -7.69 -24.38
N ASN A 818 13.26 -7.90 -24.88
CA ASN A 818 13.60 -7.75 -26.28
C ASN A 818 14.16 -9.09 -26.80
N TRP A 819 14.50 -9.16 -28.07
CA TRP A 819 15.08 -10.37 -28.66
C TRP A 819 16.40 -10.84 -28.01
N LYS A 820 17.08 -9.96 -27.25
CA LYS A 820 18.30 -10.30 -26.50
C LYS A 820 18.04 -10.84 -25.09
N GLY A 821 16.79 -10.86 -24.62
CA GLY A 821 16.40 -11.23 -23.26
C GLY A 821 15.80 -10.04 -22.49
N VAL A 822 16.04 -9.96 -21.19
CA VAL A 822 15.51 -8.88 -20.36
C VAL A 822 16.05 -7.52 -20.80
N ALA A 823 15.14 -6.62 -21.16
CA ALA A 823 15.41 -5.26 -21.58
C ALA A 823 15.72 -4.36 -20.37
N ARG A 824 16.37 -3.23 -20.66
CA ARG A 824 16.73 -2.25 -19.62
C ARG A 824 15.55 -1.32 -19.38
N THR A 825 14.99 -1.37 -18.17
CA THR A 825 13.92 -0.45 -17.76
C THR A 825 14.44 0.55 -16.73
N PRO A 826 14.36 1.87 -16.99
CA PRO A 826 14.78 2.88 -16.03
C PRO A 826 13.90 2.82 -14.77
N LEU A 827 14.50 3.10 -13.61
CA LEU A 827 13.81 3.10 -12.33
C LEU A 827 12.92 4.35 -12.20
N ASP A 828 11.59 4.20 -12.15
CA ASP A 828 10.64 5.32 -12.04
C ASP A 828 10.56 5.96 -10.63
N LEU A 829 11.62 5.78 -9.83
CA LEU A 829 11.70 6.22 -8.44
C LEU A 829 11.58 7.74 -8.30
N GLU A 830 12.16 8.52 -9.22
CA GLU A 830 12.14 9.98 -9.10
C GLU A 830 10.73 10.55 -9.19
N LYS A 831 9.89 10.04 -10.11
CA LYS A 831 8.49 10.47 -10.23
C LYS A 831 7.71 10.16 -8.97
N LEU A 832 7.86 8.94 -8.43
CA LEU A 832 7.21 8.52 -7.19
C LEU A 832 7.66 9.35 -5.98
N LEU A 833 8.95 9.66 -5.87
CA LEU A 833 9.48 10.54 -4.82
C LEU A 833 8.95 11.96 -4.93
N VAL A 834 8.79 12.51 -6.14
CA VAL A 834 8.20 13.83 -6.36
C VAL A 834 6.74 13.85 -5.92
N ARG A 835 5.94 12.83 -6.32
CA ARG A 835 4.55 12.67 -5.87
C ARG A 835 4.46 12.63 -4.34
N LEU A 836 5.27 11.78 -3.70
CA LEU A 836 5.30 11.63 -2.24
C LEU A 836 5.79 12.91 -1.53
N ASN A 837 6.77 13.62 -2.11
CA ASN A 837 7.27 14.88 -1.55
C ASN A 837 6.19 15.98 -1.57
N ARG A 838 5.40 16.06 -2.64
CA ARG A 838 4.29 17.03 -2.80
C ARG A 838 3.08 16.71 -1.92
N ALA A 839 2.89 15.46 -1.52
CA ALA A 839 1.75 15.04 -0.71
C ALA A 839 1.67 15.80 0.63
N ALA A 840 0.45 16.19 1.02
CA ALA A 840 0.13 16.86 2.28
C ALA A 840 0.12 15.86 3.46
N LEU A 841 1.27 15.24 3.71
CA LEU A 841 1.48 14.26 4.78
C LEU A 841 2.51 14.77 5.78
N LYS A 842 2.37 14.33 7.05
CA LYS A 842 3.37 14.60 8.08
C LYS A 842 4.69 13.87 7.75
N PRO A 843 5.88 14.37 8.18
CA PRO A 843 7.17 13.75 7.88
C PRO A 843 7.25 12.25 8.22
N GLN A 844 6.76 11.85 9.39
CA GLN A 844 6.70 10.45 9.82
C GLN A 844 5.83 9.59 8.90
N GLN A 845 4.73 10.14 8.39
CA GLN A 845 3.84 9.43 7.46
C GLN A 845 4.53 9.23 6.11
N LYS A 846 5.25 10.25 5.61
CA LYS A 846 6.05 10.14 4.38
C LYS A 846 7.14 9.07 4.51
N LEU A 847 7.84 9.04 5.64
CA LEU A 847 8.88 8.04 5.91
C LEU A 847 8.31 6.61 5.93
N ILE A 848 7.12 6.41 6.50
CA ILE A 848 6.44 5.11 6.51
C ILE A 848 5.97 4.72 5.10
N VAL A 849 5.41 5.66 4.34
CA VAL A 849 5.02 5.42 2.93
C VAL A 849 6.23 5.00 2.11
N LEU A 850 7.35 5.69 2.28
CA LEU A 850 8.62 5.36 1.63
C LEU A 850 9.08 3.94 1.97
N LYS A 851 9.21 3.62 3.27
CA LYS A 851 9.76 2.34 3.75
C LYS A 851 8.87 1.14 3.44
N LYS A 852 7.55 1.27 3.63
CA LYS A 852 6.62 0.13 3.64
C LYS A 852 5.83 -0.03 2.34
N PHE A 853 5.82 0.96 1.46
CA PHE A 853 5.00 0.92 0.23
C PHE A 853 5.78 1.31 -1.02
N LEU A 854 6.57 2.40 -0.99
CA LEU A 854 7.31 2.85 -2.17
C LEU A 854 8.48 1.91 -2.49
N LEU A 855 9.42 1.69 -1.56
CA LEU A 855 10.58 0.82 -1.82
C LEU A 855 10.15 -0.63 -2.15
N PRO A 856 9.16 -1.24 -1.45
CA PRO A 856 8.65 -2.55 -1.82
C PRO A 856 8.09 -2.65 -3.26
N ARG A 857 7.48 -1.58 -3.79
CA ARG A 857 6.99 -1.56 -5.19
C ARG A 857 8.10 -1.69 -6.22
N LEU A 858 9.32 -1.30 -5.88
CA LEU A 858 10.47 -1.40 -6.77
C LEU A 858 11.09 -2.79 -6.74
N GLN A 859 10.78 -3.64 -5.76
CA GLN A 859 11.44 -4.94 -5.58
C GLN A 859 11.34 -5.84 -6.81
N HIS A 860 10.19 -5.85 -7.50
CA HIS A 860 10.02 -6.63 -8.72
C HIS A 860 11.00 -6.19 -9.82
N GLN A 861 11.10 -4.88 -10.07
CA GLN A 861 12.03 -4.31 -11.04
C GLN A 861 13.50 -4.47 -10.60
N LEU A 862 13.80 -4.38 -9.30
CA LEU A 862 15.14 -4.61 -8.77
C LEU A 862 15.57 -6.08 -8.91
N THR A 863 14.62 -7.02 -8.78
CA THR A 863 14.91 -8.46 -8.85
C THR A 863 15.13 -8.91 -10.28
N PHE A 864 14.21 -8.58 -11.18
CA PHE A 864 14.23 -9.12 -12.55
C PHE A 864 14.77 -8.14 -13.58
N GLY A 865 14.79 -6.85 -13.29
CA GLY A 865 15.28 -5.83 -14.22
C GLY A 865 16.79 -5.82 -14.37
N ARG A 866 17.24 -5.34 -15.53
CA ARG A 866 18.65 -5.08 -15.83
C ARG A 866 19.00 -3.64 -15.43
N LEU A 867 19.71 -3.49 -14.31
CA LEU A 867 20.08 -2.18 -13.73
C LEU A 867 21.59 -2.06 -13.53
N HIS A 868 22.12 -0.84 -13.68
CA HIS A 868 23.53 -0.55 -13.40
C HIS A 868 23.72 0.09 -12.02
N LYS A 869 24.91 -0.10 -11.43
CA LYS A 869 25.29 0.53 -10.14
C LYS A 869 25.05 2.04 -10.14
N GLY A 870 25.41 2.73 -11.23
CA GLY A 870 25.19 4.18 -11.33
C GLY A 870 23.73 4.62 -11.15
N GLU A 871 22.76 3.80 -11.59
CA GLU A 871 21.33 4.09 -11.41
C GLU A 871 20.87 3.85 -9.98
N LEU A 872 21.35 2.77 -9.34
CA LEU A 872 21.08 2.48 -7.93
C LEU A 872 21.66 3.59 -7.03
N VAL A 873 22.91 4.01 -7.27
CA VAL A 873 23.55 5.14 -6.56
C VAL A 873 22.77 6.44 -6.76
N LYS A 874 22.32 6.74 -7.99
CA LYS A 874 21.48 7.91 -8.28
C LYS A 874 20.16 7.84 -7.51
N GLY A 875 19.52 6.68 -7.48
CA GLY A 875 18.29 6.44 -6.70
C GLY A 875 18.50 6.64 -5.20
N ASP A 876 19.57 6.08 -4.62
CA ASP A 876 19.90 6.26 -3.20
C ASP A 876 20.25 7.72 -2.87
N LYS A 877 20.92 8.44 -3.78
CA LYS A 877 21.14 9.88 -3.65
C LYS A 877 19.81 10.64 -3.62
N ALA A 878 18.85 10.29 -4.49
CA ALA A 878 17.53 10.91 -4.52
C ALA A 878 16.73 10.63 -3.24
N VAL A 879 16.72 9.37 -2.76
CA VAL A 879 16.07 8.99 -1.49
C VAL A 879 16.66 9.77 -0.32
N ARG A 880 17.99 9.80 -0.19
CA ARG A 880 18.67 10.54 0.89
C ARG A 880 18.36 12.03 0.85
N ARG A 881 18.36 12.66 -0.34
CA ARG A 881 18.04 14.07 -0.51
C ARG A 881 16.63 14.40 0.02
N VAL A 882 15.66 13.55 -0.32
CA VAL A 882 14.26 13.73 0.08
C VAL A 882 14.06 13.46 1.57
N VAL A 883 14.66 12.39 2.12
CA VAL A 883 14.62 12.07 3.55
C VAL A 883 15.27 13.17 4.39
N ARG A 884 16.45 13.66 4.00
CA ARG A 884 17.12 14.78 4.68
C ARG A 884 16.23 16.02 4.70
N ARG A 885 15.57 16.33 3.58
CA ARG A 885 14.62 17.45 3.50
C ARG A 885 13.42 17.28 4.42
N TRP A 886 12.79 16.10 4.44
CA TRP A 886 11.62 15.84 5.29
C TRP A 886 11.96 15.87 6.78
N LEU A 887 13.16 15.45 7.15
CA LEU A 887 13.59 15.35 8.56
C LEU A 887 14.45 16.54 9.01
N ARG A 888 14.69 17.52 8.13
CA ARG A 888 15.60 18.66 8.35
C ARG A 888 16.99 18.22 8.82
N LEU A 889 17.50 17.15 8.24
CA LEU A 889 18.84 16.63 8.55
C LEU A 889 19.90 17.40 7.76
N PRO A 890 21.04 17.73 8.39
CA PRO A 890 22.13 18.43 7.73
C PRO A 890 22.88 17.52 6.75
N ALA A 891 23.68 18.11 5.86
CA ALA A 891 24.35 17.39 4.77
C ALA A 891 25.44 16.41 5.28
N ASP A 892 26.07 16.75 6.41
CA ASP A 892 27.08 15.96 7.13
C ASP A 892 26.48 14.75 7.88
N CYS A 893 25.15 14.65 7.98
CA CYS A 893 24.49 13.50 8.58
C CYS A 893 24.90 12.21 7.87
N PRO A 894 25.40 11.19 8.60
CA PRO A 894 25.87 9.93 8.02
C PRO A 894 24.83 9.28 7.11
N ASN A 895 25.27 8.74 5.98
CA ASN A 895 24.39 7.98 5.09
C ASN A 895 23.90 6.69 5.77
N SER A 896 24.79 6.05 6.55
CA SER A 896 24.46 4.89 7.39
C SER A 896 23.32 5.16 8.36
N ALA A 897 23.18 6.37 8.92
CA ALA A 897 22.05 6.69 9.80
C ALA A 897 20.68 6.56 9.11
N ILE A 898 20.62 6.83 7.79
CA ILE A 898 19.38 6.69 7.01
C ILE A 898 19.13 5.22 6.66
N HIS A 899 20.18 4.52 6.19
CA HIS A 899 20.05 3.20 5.62
C HIS A 899 20.06 2.04 6.63
N THR A 900 20.72 2.24 7.77
CA THR A 900 20.79 1.23 8.83
C THR A 900 19.40 0.98 9.44
N PRO A 901 19.00 -0.29 9.64
CA PRO A 901 17.74 -0.67 10.26
C PRO A 901 17.49 0.02 11.61
N ALA A 902 16.21 0.30 11.90
CA ALA A 902 15.80 0.97 13.13
C ALA A 902 16.25 0.24 14.42
N ARG A 903 16.32 -1.11 14.38
CA ARG A 903 16.79 -1.95 15.49
C ARG A 903 18.22 -1.63 15.93
N PHE A 904 19.08 -1.17 15.02
CA PHE A 904 20.48 -0.82 15.30
C PHE A 904 20.70 0.69 15.51
N GLY A 905 19.63 1.48 15.62
CA GLY A 905 19.71 2.92 15.87
C GLY A 905 19.39 3.82 14.67
N GLY A 906 19.44 3.32 13.44
CA GLY A 906 19.15 4.08 12.22
C GLY A 906 17.66 4.35 11.94
N LEU A 907 17.34 4.85 10.74
CA LEU A 907 15.96 5.12 10.29
C LEU A 907 15.29 3.91 9.60
N GLY A 908 16.09 2.97 9.10
CA GLY A 908 15.64 1.77 8.41
C GLY A 908 15.08 2.01 7.01
N VAL A 909 15.63 2.96 6.25
CA VAL A 909 15.31 3.15 4.83
C VAL A 909 16.31 2.34 4.01
N ASN A 910 15.95 1.13 3.57
CA ASN A 910 16.87 0.26 2.83
C ASN A 910 17.55 1.00 1.67
N SER A 911 18.88 0.88 1.57
CA SER A 911 19.62 1.27 0.36
C SER A 911 19.17 0.38 -0.80
N LEU A 912 18.99 0.99 -1.97
CA LEU A 912 18.65 0.26 -3.19
C LEU A 912 19.76 -0.70 -3.57
N GLU A 913 21.02 -0.36 -3.31
CA GLU A 913 22.14 -1.25 -3.63
C GLU A 913 22.11 -2.52 -2.76
N THR A 914 21.97 -2.38 -1.43
CA THR A 914 21.85 -3.54 -0.53
C THR A 914 20.57 -4.33 -0.79
N LEU A 915 19.46 -3.65 -1.10
CA LEU A 915 18.20 -4.30 -1.42
C LEU A 915 18.29 -5.11 -2.72
N TYR A 916 18.92 -4.54 -3.76
CA TYR A 916 19.12 -5.18 -5.05
C TYR A 916 19.95 -6.45 -4.93
N SER A 917 21.08 -6.41 -4.21
CA SER A 917 21.93 -7.60 -4.01
C SER A 917 21.20 -8.70 -3.24
N THR A 918 20.60 -8.34 -2.11
CA THR A 918 19.90 -9.30 -1.24
C THR A 918 18.74 -9.99 -1.98
N LEU A 919 17.99 -9.26 -2.81
CA LEU A 919 16.88 -9.83 -3.57
C LEU A 919 17.36 -10.81 -4.64
N LYS A 920 18.39 -10.46 -5.42
CA LYS A 920 18.92 -11.35 -6.46
C LYS A 920 19.56 -12.60 -5.89
N GLU A 921 20.36 -12.46 -4.83
CA GLU A 921 20.97 -13.58 -4.12
C GLU A 921 19.92 -14.52 -3.53
N SER A 922 18.93 -13.97 -2.82
CA SER A 922 17.86 -14.77 -2.23
C SER A 922 17.06 -15.54 -3.26
N ARG A 923 16.80 -14.95 -4.44
CA ARG A 923 16.02 -15.59 -5.50
C ARG A 923 16.81 -16.64 -6.25
N LEU A 924 18.07 -16.36 -6.57
CA LEU A 924 18.96 -17.33 -7.19
C LEU A 924 19.15 -18.55 -6.27
N THR A 925 19.33 -18.32 -4.97
CA THR A 925 19.43 -19.39 -3.98
C THR A 925 18.16 -20.23 -3.91
N GLN A 926 16.97 -19.60 -3.93
CA GLN A 926 15.70 -20.31 -3.93
C GLN A 926 15.51 -21.21 -5.16
N LEU A 927 15.93 -20.75 -6.34
CA LEU A 927 15.86 -21.55 -7.57
C LEU A 927 16.88 -22.69 -7.58
N SER A 928 18.09 -22.47 -7.05
CA SER A 928 19.11 -23.53 -6.95
C SER A 928 18.69 -24.70 -6.05
N TYR A 929 17.82 -24.46 -5.06
CA TYR A 929 17.23 -25.49 -4.20
C TYR A 929 15.84 -25.95 -4.68
N GLY A 930 15.39 -25.48 -5.84
CA GLY A 930 14.12 -25.89 -6.45
C GLY A 930 14.23 -27.25 -7.13
N ASP A 931 13.28 -27.53 -8.02
CA ASP A 931 13.27 -28.75 -8.81
C ASP A 931 14.47 -28.78 -9.80
N GLU A 932 14.73 -29.94 -10.42
CA GLU A 932 15.87 -30.12 -11.34
C GLU A 932 15.90 -29.07 -12.46
N GLU A 933 14.71 -28.72 -12.98
CA GLU A 933 14.57 -27.66 -13.98
C GLU A 933 14.94 -26.27 -13.43
N ASP A 934 14.50 -25.93 -12.22
CA ASP A 934 14.84 -24.67 -11.57
C ASP A 934 16.35 -24.56 -11.29
N ALA A 935 16.96 -25.66 -10.85
CA ALA A 935 18.39 -25.76 -10.63
C ALA A 935 19.17 -25.60 -11.96
N ALA A 936 18.68 -26.20 -13.05
CA ALA A 936 19.24 -26.03 -14.38
C ALA A 936 19.14 -24.57 -14.85
N ILE A 937 17.98 -23.92 -14.69
CA ILE A 937 17.79 -22.49 -14.98
C ILE A 937 18.74 -21.63 -14.15
N ALA A 938 18.87 -21.89 -12.85
CA ALA A 938 19.75 -21.15 -11.94
C ALA A 938 21.24 -21.34 -12.27
N SER A 939 21.62 -22.48 -12.84
CA SER A 939 22.98 -22.79 -13.27
C SER A 939 23.36 -22.08 -14.58
N ASN A 940 22.38 -21.70 -15.40
CA ASN A 940 22.58 -21.12 -16.73
C ASN A 940 23.44 -19.83 -16.67
N PRO A 941 24.50 -19.70 -17.50
CA PRO A 941 25.38 -18.53 -17.48
C PRO A 941 24.68 -17.19 -17.74
N ALA A 942 23.64 -17.16 -18.59
CA ALA A 942 22.89 -15.94 -18.86
C ALA A 942 22.02 -15.51 -17.66
N VAL A 943 21.43 -16.48 -16.96
CA VAL A 943 20.67 -16.26 -15.72
C VAL A 943 21.61 -15.83 -14.61
N ARG A 944 22.74 -16.53 -14.42
CA ARG A 944 23.79 -16.12 -13.51
C ARG A 944 24.34 -14.74 -13.87
N GLY A 945 24.49 -14.39 -15.13
CA GLY A 945 24.90 -13.05 -15.55
C GLY A 945 23.88 -11.98 -15.16
N LEU A 946 22.59 -12.22 -15.43
CA LEU A 946 21.49 -11.32 -15.05
C LEU A 946 21.34 -11.20 -13.53
N MET A 947 21.52 -12.30 -12.80
CA MET A 947 21.41 -12.39 -11.35
C MET A 947 22.72 -12.06 -10.62
N SER A 948 23.84 -12.03 -11.35
CA SER A 948 25.15 -11.73 -10.78
C SER A 948 25.18 -10.28 -10.32
N TYR A 949 25.77 -10.12 -9.14
CA TYR A 949 25.87 -8.83 -8.46
C TYR A 949 27.32 -8.40 -8.24
N LYS A 950 28.29 -9.08 -8.88
CA LYS A 950 29.72 -8.73 -8.82
C LYS A 950 30.02 -7.56 -9.76
N PHE A 951 30.06 -6.35 -9.21
CA PHE A 951 30.51 -5.17 -9.94
C PHE A 951 32.03 -5.04 -9.79
N ARG A 952 32.81 -5.41 -10.82
CA ARG A 952 34.27 -5.17 -10.96
C ARG A 952 35.02 -5.09 -9.61
N GLY A 953 35.05 -6.19 -8.84
CA GLY A 953 35.90 -6.34 -7.65
C GLY A 953 35.55 -5.51 -6.39
N SER A 954 34.55 -4.61 -6.41
CA SER A 954 34.20 -3.82 -5.22
C SER A 954 33.03 -4.46 -4.45
N VAL A 955 33.29 -4.97 -3.26
CA VAL A 955 32.25 -5.45 -2.33
C VAL A 955 31.35 -4.27 -1.95
N MET A 956 30.05 -4.43 -2.19
CA MET A 956 28.99 -3.53 -1.73
C MET A 956 29.05 -3.35 -0.21
N SER A 957 28.64 -2.18 0.34
CA SER A 957 28.48 -2.05 1.79
C SER A 957 27.50 -3.09 2.31
N SER A 958 28.01 -4.13 2.97
CA SER A 958 27.18 -5.12 3.64
C SER A 958 26.32 -4.44 4.69
N ARG A 959 25.22 -5.09 5.08
CA ARG A 959 24.36 -4.57 6.14
C ARG A 959 25.15 -4.36 7.43
N GLU A 960 26.09 -5.25 7.69
CA GLU A 960 27.06 -5.20 8.78
C GLU A 960 27.96 -3.97 8.66
N GLY A 961 28.51 -3.71 7.47
CA GLY A 961 29.33 -2.53 7.22
C GLY A 961 28.58 -1.20 7.42
N LEU A 962 27.28 -1.14 7.11
CA LEU A 962 26.45 0.03 7.40
C LEU A 962 26.21 0.24 8.90
N VAL A 963 26.07 -0.85 9.67
CA VAL A 963 25.94 -0.79 11.13
C VAL A 963 27.26 -0.33 11.75
N GLU A 964 28.37 -0.89 11.28
CA GLU A 964 29.70 -0.56 11.77
C GLU A 964 30.06 0.91 11.48
N ASP A 965 29.84 1.41 10.26
CA ASP A 965 30.02 2.85 9.95
C ASP A 965 29.15 3.72 10.86
N LEU A 966 27.88 3.35 11.09
CA LEU A 966 26.99 4.10 11.97
C LEU A 966 27.56 4.20 13.40
N HIS A 967 28.01 3.09 13.97
CA HIS A 967 28.48 3.04 15.35
C HIS A 967 29.90 3.60 15.51
N ARG A 968 30.71 3.63 14.45
CA ARG A 968 32.05 4.21 14.46
C ARG A 968 32.03 5.74 14.59
N ARG A 969 31.06 6.41 13.96
CA ARG A 969 31.01 7.89 13.90
C ARG A 969 30.73 8.53 15.26
N LEU A 970 31.37 9.67 15.51
CA LEU A 970 31.28 10.41 16.77
C LEU A 970 29.83 10.71 17.21
N ASP A 971 28.99 11.21 16.30
CA ASP A 971 27.64 11.66 16.65
C ASP A 971 26.65 10.53 16.89
N THR A 972 26.92 9.35 16.33
CA THR A 972 26.02 8.18 16.33
C THR A 972 26.57 6.98 17.09
N ARG A 973 27.80 7.05 17.63
CA ARG A 973 28.38 6.02 18.50
C ARG A 973 27.50 5.68 19.69
N GLY A 974 26.84 6.68 20.28
CA GLY A 974 25.87 6.50 21.37
C GLY A 974 24.59 5.73 21.01
N LEU A 975 24.44 5.30 19.75
CA LEU A 975 23.37 4.39 19.30
C LEU A 975 23.74 2.91 19.43
N GLN A 976 24.96 2.59 19.88
CA GLN A 976 25.31 1.23 20.28
C GLN A 976 24.37 0.75 21.41
N GLY A 977 23.96 -0.51 21.36
CA GLY A 977 23.06 -1.11 22.34
C GLY A 977 21.55 -0.93 22.07
N TYR A 978 21.13 -0.18 21.04
CA TYR A 978 19.71 -0.13 20.63
C TYR A 978 19.15 -1.50 20.23
N GLU A 979 20.01 -2.41 19.79
CA GLU A 979 19.67 -3.78 19.41
C GLU A 979 19.16 -4.62 20.57
N LYS A 980 19.62 -4.32 21.80
CA LYS A 980 19.25 -5.05 23.00
C LYS A 980 17.75 -4.90 23.33
N VAL A 981 17.17 -3.73 23.04
CA VAL A 981 15.76 -3.44 23.27
C VAL A 981 15.12 -2.79 22.04
N PRO A 982 14.75 -3.57 21.00
CA PRO A 982 14.19 -3.03 19.76
C PRO A 982 12.84 -2.30 19.96
N ALA A 983 12.11 -2.59 21.04
CA ALA A 983 10.81 -2.01 21.36
C ALA A 983 10.83 -0.47 21.47
N VAL A 984 11.98 0.13 21.82
CA VAL A 984 12.17 1.60 21.88
C VAL A 984 12.01 2.25 20.51
N ASN A 985 12.19 1.51 19.42
CA ASN A 985 12.12 1.99 18.04
C ASN A 985 10.72 1.90 17.41
N SER A 986 9.74 1.35 18.13
CA SER A 986 8.39 1.09 17.62
C SER A 986 7.69 2.31 17.00
N TRP A 987 8.00 3.52 17.46
CA TRP A 987 7.45 4.78 16.93
C TRP A 987 8.02 5.20 15.57
N LEU A 988 9.09 4.57 15.08
CA LEU A 988 9.63 4.78 13.73
C LEU A 988 8.87 3.97 12.67
N ASP A 989 8.33 2.82 13.06
CA ASP A 989 7.61 1.92 12.15
C ASP A 989 6.09 2.11 12.20
N HIS A 990 5.58 2.78 13.24
CA HIS A 990 4.16 3.13 13.37
C HIS A 990 4.03 4.63 13.61
N ALA A 991 3.29 5.35 12.76
CA ALA A 991 3.08 6.78 12.94
C ALA A 991 2.27 7.01 14.22
N PRO A 992 2.84 7.61 15.27
CA PRO A 992 2.07 7.93 16.47
C PRO A 992 0.98 8.94 16.11
N THR A 993 -0.27 8.65 16.48
CA THR A 993 -1.45 9.48 16.13
C THR A 993 -1.37 10.88 16.72
N ASN A 994 -0.73 11.02 17.89
CA ASN A 994 -0.67 12.25 18.69
C ASN A 994 0.75 12.82 18.74
N LEU A 995 1.45 12.85 17.60
CA LEU A 995 2.75 13.52 17.49
C LEU A 995 2.69 14.59 16.40
N ALA A 996 3.15 15.80 16.75
CA ALA A 996 3.36 16.86 15.79
C ALA A 996 4.46 16.45 14.81
N GLY A 997 4.41 16.97 13.58
CA GLY A 997 5.47 16.71 12.59
C GLY A 997 6.81 17.28 13.04
N HIS A 998 6.79 18.44 13.71
CA HIS A 998 7.95 19.12 14.26
C HIS A 998 8.64 18.30 15.35
N ASP A 999 7.90 17.86 16.38
CA ASP A 999 8.44 17.03 17.47
C ASP A 999 9.11 15.75 16.95
N PHE A 1000 8.55 15.15 15.90
CA PHE A 1000 9.14 13.99 15.26
C PHE A 1000 10.50 14.32 14.62
N GLN A 1001 10.60 15.43 13.89
CA GLN A 1001 11.85 15.87 13.28
C GLN A 1001 12.93 16.14 14.33
N GLU A 1002 12.57 16.88 15.38
CA GLU A 1002 13.49 17.23 16.46
C GLU A 1002 13.95 16.00 17.26
N ALA A 1003 13.04 15.07 17.55
CA ALA A 1003 13.39 13.80 18.20
C ALA A 1003 14.40 12.98 17.36
N ILE A 1004 14.24 12.95 16.03
CA ILE A 1004 15.19 12.27 15.14
C ILE A 1004 16.54 12.99 15.12
N ARG A 1005 16.54 14.33 15.10
CA ARG A 1005 17.79 15.12 15.11
C ARG A 1005 18.55 14.92 16.41
N VAL A 1006 17.88 14.92 17.56
CA VAL A 1006 18.52 14.59 18.86
C VAL A 1006 19.08 13.17 18.84
N ARG A 1007 18.28 12.19 18.41
CA ARG A 1007 18.69 10.79 18.34
C ARG A 1007 19.96 10.60 17.51
N LEU A 1008 20.02 11.21 16.32
CA LEU A 1008 21.17 11.10 15.41
C LEU A 1008 22.33 12.05 15.75
N GLY A 1009 22.18 12.88 16.78
CA GLY A 1009 23.16 13.91 17.14
C GLY A 1009 23.17 15.12 16.20
N CYS A 1010 22.27 15.19 15.23
CA CYS A 1010 22.17 16.19 14.16
C CYS A 1010 21.54 17.53 14.59
N MET A 1011 21.42 17.78 15.89
CA MET A 1011 21.03 19.09 16.40
C MET A 1011 22.20 20.07 16.25
N GLY A 1012 21.89 21.31 15.85
CA GLY A 1012 22.91 22.35 15.71
C GLY A 1012 23.36 22.83 17.08
N THR A 1013 24.51 22.36 17.55
CA THR A 1013 25.21 22.95 18.70
C THR A 1013 26.46 23.68 18.24
N PRO A 1014 27.00 24.67 18.99
CA PRO A 1014 28.21 25.38 18.58
C PRO A 1014 29.41 24.47 18.33
N SER A 1015 29.60 23.43 19.17
CA SER A 1015 30.65 22.41 18.91
C SER A 1015 30.42 21.60 17.62
N ARG A 1016 29.18 21.51 17.12
CA ARG A 1016 28.89 20.88 15.82
C ARG A 1016 29.09 21.87 14.68
N LEU A 1017 28.66 23.13 14.87
CA LEU A 1017 28.76 24.20 13.87
C LEU A 1017 30.20 24.64 13.61
N SER A 1018 31.10 24.52 14.60
CA SER A 1018 32.53 24.83 14.46
C SER A 1018 33.28 23.85 13.54
N ARG A 1019 32.77 22.63 13.34
CA ARG A 1019 33.40 21.60 12.48
C ARG A 1019 33.55 22.00 11.01
N GLY A 1020 32.86 23.06 10.57
CA GLY A 1020 32.91 23.59 9.20
C GLY A 1020 33.77 24.85 9.04
N GLY A 1021 34.73 25.10 9.94
CA GLY A 1021 35.63 26.26 9.87
C GLY A 1021 34.99 27.60 10.26
N ARG A 1022 33.80 27.58 10.89
CA ARG A 1022 33.17 28.78 11.42
C ARG A 1022 33.79 29.09 12.78
N SER A 1023 34.25 30.32 12.97
CA SER A 1023 34.62 30.84 14.30
C SER A 1023 33.35 30.99 15.14
N VAL A 1024 33.07 29.98 15.94
CA VAL A 1024 31.95 29.95 16.88
C VAL A 1024 32.53 29.58 18.24
N ASP A 1025 32.24 30.39 19.25
CA ASP A 1025 32.61 30.04 20.62
C ASP A 1025 31.97 28.69 21.00
N THR A 1026 32.81 27.80 21.50
CA THR A 1026 32.41 26.44 21.87
C THR A 1026 32.32 26.24 23.38
N ILE A 1027 32.56 27.27 24.20
CA ILE A 1027 32.48 27.21 25.67
C ILE A 1027 31.04 27.44 26.14
N CYS A 1028 30.60 26.72 27.17
CA CYS A 1028 29.24 26.83 27.68
C CYS A 1028 28.90 28.25 28.19
N LYS A 1029 27.72 28.75 27.83
CA LYS A 1029 27.10 29.97 28.40
C LYS A 1029 26.86 29.89 29.91
N CYS A 1030 26.90 28.70 30.47
CA CYS A 1030 26.66 28.43 31.88
C CYS A 1030 27.84 28.76 32.80
N GLY A 1031 28.93 29.33 32.25
CA GLY A 1031 30.16 29.61 33.00
C GLY A 1031 31.04 28.38 33.23
N SER A 1032 30.68 27.21 32.73
CA SER A 1032 31.57 26.03 32.79
C SER A 1032 32.55 26.03 31.63
N ASN A 1033 33.82 25.70 31.87
CA ASN A 1033 34.84 25.44 30.83
C ASN A 1033 34.55 24.21 29.94
N ALA A 1034 33.37 23.61 30.05
CA ALA A 1034 32.94 22.51 29.22
C ALA A 1034 32.54 22.97 27.81
N ARG A 1035 32.87 22.14 26.80
CA ARG A 1035 32.43 22.38 25.42
C ARG A 1035 30.91 22.24 25.27
N MET A 1036 30.30 23.11 24.48
CA MET A 1036 28.88 23.18 24.08
C MET A 1036 28.46 22.04 23.15
N SER A 1037 28.63 20.83 23.66
CA SER A 1037 28.22 19.60 23.00
C SER A 1037 26.79 19.23 23.40
N LEU A 1038 26.13 18.47 22.53
CA LEU A 1038 24.80 17.95 22.79
C LEU A 1038 24.74 17.10 24.10
N PRO A 1039 25.70 16.19 24.39
CA PRO A 1039 25.74 15.50 25.68
C PRO A 1039 25.84 16.44 26.88
N HIS A 1040 26.68 17.47 26.83
CA HIS A 1040 26.84 18.43 27.91
C HIS A 1040 25.53 19.18 28.19
N ILE A 1041 24.88 19.73 27.16
CA ILE A 1041 23.61 20.46 27.32
C ILE A 1041 22.53 19.52 27.86
N ALA A 1042 22.41 18.30 27.31
CA ALA A 1042 21.36 17.36 27.66
C ALA A 1042 21.48 16.75 29.08
N GLN A 1043 22.68 16.74 29.68
CA GLN A 1043 22.97 16.02 30.93
C GLN A 1043 23.59 16.87 32.06
N ALA A 1044 24.43 17.87 31.76
CA ALA A 1044 25.25 18.54 32.76
C ALA A 1044 24.97 20.05 32.93
N CYS A 1045 24.69 20.79 31.85
CA CYS A 1045 24.60 22.25 31.85
C CYS A 1045 23.65 22.84 32.91
N SER A 1046 24.08 23.79 33.75
CA SER A 1046 23.24 24.36 34.82
C SER A 1046 22.00 25.12 34.30
N ILE A 1047 22.11 25.80 33.15
CA ILE A 1047 21.03 26.59 32.52
C ILE A 1047 19.75 25.76 32.31
N VAL A 1048 19.87 24.50 31.92
CA VAL A 1048 18.73 23.62 31.62
C VAL A 1048 18.42 22.61 32.72
N SER A 1049 18.97 22.81 33.92
CA SER A 1049 18.78 21.91 35.08
C SER A 1049 17.30 21.69 35.43
N GLY A 1050 16.49 22.75 35.48
CA GLY A 1050 15.04 22.64 35.71
C GLY A 1050 14.31 21.83 34.64
N LEU A 1051 14.67 22.00 33.36
CA LEU A 1051 14.09 21.22 32.26
C LEU A 1051 14.54 19.75 32.31
N ARG A 1052 15.77 19.46 32.76
CA ARG A 1052 16.22 18.06 32.99
C ARG A 1052 15.36 17.36 34.03
N ILE A 1053 15.05 18.04 35.14
CA ILE A 1053 14.13 17.54 36.17
C ILE A 1053 12.74 17.33 35.57
N LYS A 1054 12.21 18.30 34.81
CA LYS A 1054 10.93 18.17 34.10
C LYS A 1054 10.86 16.95 33.18
N ARG A 1055 11.93 16.66 32.40
CA ARG A 1055 12.03 15.47 31.56
C ARG A 1055 11.97 14.17 32.37
N HIS A 1056 12.70 14.10 33.48
CA HIS A 1056 12.66 12.96 34.39
C HIS A 1056 11.26 12.76 34.95
N ASN A 1057 10.67 13.82 35.51
CA ASN A 1057 9.34 13.80 36.11
C ASN A 1057 8.26 13.38 35.09
N ASN A 1058 8.36 13.82 33.83
CA ASN A 1058 7.44 13.37 32.77
C ASN A 1058 7.47 11.84 32.57
N VAL A 1059 8.65 11.21 32.65
CA VAL A 1059 8.79 9.74 32.57
C VAL A 1059 8.16 9.07 33.78
N VAL A 1060 8.47 9.56 34.98
CA VAL A 1060 7.91 9.05 36.23
C VAL A 1060 6.38 9.13 36.22
N LEU A 1061 5.81 10.29 35.85
CA LEU A 1061 4.37 10.52 35.75
C LEU A 1061 3.71 9.58 34.74
N TYR A 1062 4.32 9.40 33.56
CA TYR A 1062 3.79 8.50 32.53
C TYR A 1062 3.77 7.04 33.01
N VAL A 1063 4.82 6.59 33.68
CA VAL A 1063 4.90 5.24 34.26
C VAL A 1063 3.88 5.07 35.39
N ALA A 1064 3.77 6.05 36.29
CA ALA A 1064 2.78 6.05 37.37
C ALA A 1064 1.35 5.97 36.83
N GLN A 1065 1.03 6.71 35.76
CA GLN A 1065 -0.29 6.64 35.11
C GLN A 1065 -0.59 5.23 34.59
N ILE A 1066 0.37 4.56 33.93
CA ILE A 1066 0.19 3.20 33.42
C ILE A 1066 -0.06 2.20 34.57
N LEU A 1067 0.66 2.35 35.69
CA LEU A 1067 0.52 1.49 36.86
C LEU A 1067 -0.82 1.70 37.56
N LYS A 1068 -1.27 2.96 37.71
CA LYS A 1068 -2.62 3.30 38.21
C LYS A 1068 -3.71 2.73 37.31
N GLU A 1069 -3.57 2.80 35.98
CA GLU A 1069 -4.52 2.18 35.04
C GLU A 1069 -4.60 0.65 35.18
N LYS A 1070 -3.52 0.01 35.64
CA LYS A 1070 -3.45 -1.42 35.97
C LYS A 1070 -3.96 -1.74 37.38
N LYS A 1071 -4.42 -0.75 38.15
CA LYS A 1071 -4.90 -0.88 39.53
C LYS A 1071 -3.82 -1.31 40.53
N TYR A 1072 -2.59 -0.86 40.33
CA TYR A 1072 -1.59 -0.88 41.39
C TYR A 1072 -1.75 0.37 42.26
N ASP A 1073 -1.50 0.21 43.56
CA ASP A 1073 -1.38 1.34 44.49
C ASP A 1073 0.04 1.87 44.38
N VAL A 1074 0.18 3.10 43.89
CA VAL A 1074 1.47 3.71 43.54
C VAL A 1074 1.67 4.97 44.34
N ILE A 1075 2.74 4.99 45.13
CA ILE A 1075 3.18 6.13 45.92
C ILE A 1075 4.35 6.78 45.18
N MET A 1076 4.24 8.09 44.91
CA MET A 1076 5.23 8.86 44.17
C MET A 1076 6.15 9.62 45.13
N GLU A 1077 7.45 9.61 44.84
CA GLU A 1077 8.51 10.30 45.59
C GLU A 1077 8.46 10.12 47.13
N PRO A 1078 8.29 8.88 47.67
CA PRO A 1078 8.26 8.69 49.11
C PRO A 1078 9.59 9.09 49.77
N ARG A 1079 9.48 9.85 50.86
CA ARG A 1079 10.60 10.31 51.68
C ARG A 1079 10.93 9.28 52.76
N LEU A 1080 11.95 8.46 52.54
CA LEU A 1080 12.38 7.42 53.47
C LEU A 1080 13.49 7.95 54.36
N GLN A 1081 13.19 8.16 55.64
CA GLN A 1081 14.21 8.47 56.62
C GLN A 1081 14.99 7.17 56.91
N THR A 1082 16.30 7.18 56.68
CA THR A 1082 17.17 6.04 56.96
C THR A 1082 18.33 6.47 57.85
N GLU A 1083 19.01 5.52 58.48
CA GLU A 1083 20.18 5.76 59.34
C GLU A 1083 21.31 6.53 58.62
N ARG A 1084 21.41 6.39 57.30
CA ARG A 1084 22.40 7.09 56.44
C ARG A 1084 21.83 8.33 55.75
N GLY A 1085 20.73 8.87 56.27
CA GLY A 1085 20.05 10.07 55.77
C GLY A 1085 18.82 9.79 54.91
N LEU A 1086 18.31 10.83 54.25
CA LEU A 1086 17.05 10.79 53.52
C LEU A 1086 17.21 10.12 52.14
N ARG A 1087 16.45 9.05 51.88
CA ARG A 1087 16.34 8.41 50.56
C ARG A 1087 14.98 8.73 49.92
N LYS A 1088 14.98 8.96 48.60
CA LYS A 1088 13.78 9.31 47.83
C LYS A 1088 13.73 8.51 46.52
N PRO A 1089 13.23 7.27 46.53
CA PRO A 1089 12.94 6.57 45.28
C PRO A 1089 11.78 7.26 44.55
N ASP A 1090 11.74 7.15 43.22
CA ASP A 1090 10.70 7.82 42.43
C ASP A 1090 9.30 7.22 42.63
N LEU A 1091 9.20 5.88 42.66
CA LEU A 1091 7.93 5.16 42.79
C LEU A 1091 8.07 3.97 43.74
N VAL A 1092 7.11 3.81 44.65
CA VAL A 1092 6.89 2.59 45.43
C VAL A 1092 5.52 2.04 45.07
N ILE A 1093 5.50 0.78 44.65
CA ILE A 1093 4.32 0.09 44.12
C ILE A 1093 3.94 -0.99 45.12
N LEU A 1094 2.75 -0.88 45.70
CA LEU A 1094 2.21 -1.89 46.60
C LEU A 1094 1.42 -2.90 45.76
N ALA A 1095 1.99 -4.10 45.58
CA ALA A 1095 1.29 -5.21 44.99
C ALA A 1095 0.76 -6.13 46.11
N LYS A 1096 -0.30 -6.90 45.83
CA LYS A 1096 -0.99 -7.74 46.83
C LYS A 1096 -0.09 -8.75 47.58
N LYS A 1097 1.11 -9.06 47.07
CA LYS A 1097 2.04 -10.06 47.63
C LYS A 1097 3.49 -9.58 47.71
N GLU A 1098 3.79 -8.36 47.26
CA GLU A 1098 5.17 -7.84 47.20
C GLU A 1098 5.18 -6.31 47.11
N ILE A 1099 6.26 -5.69 47.56
CA ILE A 1099 6.49 -4.25 47.41
C ILE A 1099 7.56 -4.07 46.32
N ILE A 1100 7.29 -3.24 45.32
CA ILE A 1100 8.24 -2.99 44.23
C ILE A 1100 8.68 -1.52 44.27
N VAL A 1101 9.99 -1.31 44.45
CA VAL A 1101 10.62 0.00 44.31
C VAL A 1101 11.04 0.17 42.85
N LEU A 1102 10.53 1.21 42.20
CA LEU A 1102 10.86 1.54 40.82
C LEU A 1102 11.46 2.94 40.74
N ASP A 1103 12.75 3.01 40.43
CA ASP A 1103 13.46 4.29 40.28
C ASP A 1103 13.87 4.52 38.82
N VAL A 1104 13.55 5.69 38.29
CA VAL A 1104 13.80 6.08 36.90
C VAL A 1104 15.16 6.78 36.83
N GLN A 1105 15.91 6.57 35.76
CA GLN A 1105 17.10 7.37 35.51
C GLN A 1105 17.37 7.57 34.03
N ILE A 1106 17.82 8.78 33.69
CA ILE A 1106 18.26 9.15 32.35
C ILE A 1106 19.75 9.45 32.41
N ARG A 1107 20.57 8.69 31.70
CA ARG A 1107 22.05 8.70 31.78
C ARG A 1107 22.69 9.20 30.47
N PRO A 1108 23.98 9.63 30.52
CA PRO A 1108 24.78 9.90 29.33
C PRO A 1108 25.00 8.64 28.48
N ASP A 1109 25.28 8.83 27.19
CA ASP A 1109 25.71 7.79 26.25
C ASP A 1109 27.23 7.57 26.35
N SER A 1110 27.68 6.98 27.45
CA SER A 1110 29.09 6.64 27.67
C SER A 1110 29.42 5.22 27.19
N VAL A 1111 30.58 5.07 26.54
CA VAL A 1111 31.15 3.75 26.20
C VAL A 1111 31.77 3.09 27.42
N VAL A 1112 32.25 3.90 28.38
CA VAL A 1112 32.95 3.43 29.59
C VAL A 1112 31.98 2.81 30.59
N CYS A 1113 30.79 3.40 30.76
CA CYS A 1113 29.76 2.87 31.66
C CYS A 1113 28.50 2.54 30.87
N THR A 1114 28.31 1.24 30.60
CA THR A 1114 27.15 0.75 29.84
C THR A 1114 25.84 1.00 30.59
N LEU A 1115 24.72 1.09 29.86
CA LEU A 1115 23.41 1.32 30.47
C LEU A 1115 23.01 0.22 31.46
N ASP A 1116 23.41 -1.03 31.21
CA ASP A 1116 23.16 -2.15 32.11
C ASP A 1116 24.02 -2.05 33.39
N ALA A 1117 25.25 -1.54 33.30
CA ALA A 1117 26.07 -1.25 34.48
C ALA A 1117 25.46 -0.13 35.33
N CYS A 1118 25.04 0.98 34.72
CA CYS A 1118 24.30 2.05 35.40
C CYS A 1118 22.99 1.53 36.03
N ASN A 1119 22.32 0.57 35.39
CA ASN A 1119 21.12 -0.06 35.93
C ASN A 1119 21.43 -0.84 37.21
N ARG A 1120 22.48 -1.68 37.20
CA ARG A 1120 22.92 -2.45 38.37
C ARG A 1120 23.36 -1.56 39.53
N GLU A 1121 24.12 -0.50 39.26
CA GLU A 1121 24.54 0.48 40.28
C GLU A 1121 23.32 1.09 40.99
N LYS A 1122 22.29 1.44 40.22
CA LYS A 1122 21.07 2.05 40.74
C LYS A 1122 20.22 1.07 41.54
N ILE A 1123 20.16 -0.20 41.12
CA ILE A 1123 19.54 -1.28 41.90
C ILE A 1123 20.31 -1.46 43.21
N ALA A 1124 21.64 -1.57 43.16
CA ALA A 1124 22.49 -1.73 44.34
C ALA A 1124 22.36 -0.56 45.34
N LYS A 1125 22.09 0.66 44.86
CA LYS A 1125 21.84 1.83 45.72
C LYS A 1125 20.63 1.68 46.64
N TYR A 1126 19.54 1.10 46.14
CA TYR A 1126 18.30 0.92 46.91
C TYR A 1126 18.13 -0.49 47.48
N ASN A 1127 18.92 -1.45 47.00
CA ASN A 1127 18.96 -2.82 47.51
C ASN A 1127 19.94 -2.96 48.70
N GLN A 1128 19.99 -1.95 49.56
CA GLN A 1128 20.79 -1.96 50.78
C GLN A 1128 19.88 -2.30 51.98
N PRO A 1129 20.34 -3.08 52.97
CA PRO A 1129 19.51 -3.51 54.10
C PRO A 1129 18.76 -2.35 54.77
N TYR A 1130 19.48 -1.28 55.15
CA TYR A 1130 18.92 -0.09 55.81
C TYR A 1130 17.86 0.65 54.99
N VAL A 1131 17.85 0.52 53.65
CA VAL A 1131 16.81 1.13 52.79
C VAL A 1131 15.59 0.22 52.73
N LEU A 1132 15.81 -1.09 52.65
CA LEU A 1132 14.75 -2.08 52.62
C LEU A 1132 13.97 -2.09 53.93
N ASP A 1133 14.65 -1.97 55.07
CA ASP A 1133 14.03 -1.92 56.39
C ASP A 1133 13.13 -0.68 56.54
N ALA A 1134 13.61 0.51 56.17
CA ALA A 1134 12.80 1.73 56.15
C ALA A 1134 11.56 1.65 55.23
N ILE A 1135 11.59 0.80 54.19
CA ILE A 1135 10.44 0.54 53.32
C ILE A 1135 9.44 -0.41 54.01
N ARG A 1136 9.94 -1.45 54.69
CA ARG A 1136 9.10 -2.39 55.47
C ARG A 1136 8.33 -1.65 56.55
N ASP A 1137 9.04 -0.81 57.31
CA ASP A 1137 8.47 -0.07 58.44
C ASP A 1137 7.36 0.88 58.00
N ARG A 1138 7.48 1.46 56.80
CA ARG A 1138 6.53 2.45 56.33
C ARG A 1138 5.34 1.88 55.56
N PHE A 1139 5.52 0.78 54.82
CA PHE A 1139 4.55 0.34 53.81
C PHE A 1139 4.04 -1.09 53.99
N GLY A 1140 4.58 -1.87 54.93
CA GLY A 1140 4.03 -3.17 55.30
C GLY A 1140 5.09 -4.15 55.81
N HIS A 1141 4.98 -4.54 57.08
CA HIS A 1141 5.83 -5.54 57.70
C HIS A 1141 5.60 -6.93 57.05
N GLY A 1142 6.69 -7.59 56.63
CA GLY A 1142 6.66 -8.99 56.18
C GLY A 1142 6.46 -9.26 54.68
N LEU A 1143 6.27 -8.23 53.82
CA LEU A 1143 6.19 -8.43 52.37
C LEU A 1143 7.59 -8.48 51.71
N PRO A 1144 7.81 -9.34 50.70
CA PRO A 1144 9.05 -9.34 49.94
C PRO A 1144 9.20 -8.02 49.15
N ILE A 1145 10.38 -7.41 49.21
CA ILE A 1145 10.70 -6.16 48.52
C ILE A 1145 11.57 -6.45 47.29
N LYS A 1146 11.20 -5.87 46.15
CA LYS A 1146 11.97 -5.96 44.92
C LYS A 1146 12.38 -4.57 44.43
N VAL A 1147 13.65 -4.38 44.15
CA VAL A 1147 14.19 -3.13 43.60
C VAL A 1147 14.39 -3.27 42.10
N ILE A 1148 13.80 -2.36 41.32
CA ILE A 1148 13.91 -2.30 39.87
C ILE A 1148 14.32 -0.88 39.48
N ALA A 1149 15.27 -0.76 38.56
CA ALA A 1149 15.62 0.52 37.97
C ALA A 1149 15.16 0.59 36.50
N LEU A 1150 14.56 1.72 36.11
CA LEU A 1150 14.19 2.03 34.73
C LEU A 1150 15.21 2.98 34.12
N THR A 1151 16.24 2.41 33.47
CA THR A 1151 17.38 3.15 32.94
C THR A 1151 17.22 3.42 31.45
N TYR A 1152 17.29 4.70 31.08
CA TYR A 1152 17.38 5.16 29.70
C TYR A 1152 18.61 6.03 29.48
N ASN A 1153 19.09 6.16 28.23
CA ASN A 1153 19.97 7.27 27.87
C ASN A 1153 19.18 8.45 27.30
N TRP A 1154 19.83 9.60 27.15
CA TRP A 1154 19.20 10.81 26.58
C TRP A 1154 18.80 10.69 25.11
N ARG A 1155 19.31 9.68 24.38
CA ARG A 1155 18.86 9.33 23.02
C ARG A 1155 17.62 8.42 23.02
N GLY A 1156 17.17 7.99 24.19
CA GLY A 1156 15.99 7.13 24.34
C GLY A 1156 16.26 5.64 24.11
N ALA A 1157 17.51 5.17 24.18
CA ALA A 1157 17.83 3.75 24.36
C ALA A 1157 17.51 3.32 25.79
N ALA A 1158 17.10 2.06 25.99
CA ALA A 1158 16.81 1.49 27.30
C ALA A 1158 17.83 0.41 27.66
N ALA A 1159 18.14 0.26 28.95
CA ALA A 1159 18.90 -0.89 29.44
C ALA A 1159 18.12 -2.21 29.20
N GLN A 1160 18.83 -3.28 28.85
CA GLN A 1160 18.23 -4.58 28.61
C GLN A 1160 17.63 -5.15 29.90
N GLN A 1161 18.36 -4.99 31.00
CA GLN A 1161 17.92 -5.43 32.32
C GLN A 1161 16.61 -4.74 32.73
N SER A 1162 16.54 -3.41 32.59
CA SER A 1162 15.29 -2.64 32.83
C SER A 1162 14.10 -3.16 32.03
N TYR A 1163 14.32 -3.51 30.75
CA TYR A 1163 13.28 -4.03 29.88
C TYR A 1163 12.77 -5.40 30.35
N GLN A 1164 13.69 -6.32 30.67
CA GLN A 1164 13.37 -7.66 31.15
C GLN A 1164 12.66 -7.62 32.50
N ASP A 1165 13.16 -6.83 33.45
CA ASP A 1165 12.56 -6.71 34.79
C ASP A 1165 11.16 -6.12 34.72
N CYS A 1166 10.95 -5.05 33.95
CA CYS A 1166 9.62 -4.44 33.85
C CYS A 1166 8.58 -5.35 33.18
N ILE A 1167 8.99 -6.22 32.26
CA ILE A 1167 8.08 -7.17 31.58
C ILE A 1167 7.78 -8.37 32.48
N THR A 1168 8.82 -8.96 33.07
CA THR A 1168 8.70 -10.14 33.95
C THR A 1168 7.79 -9.84 35.14
N ASN A 1169 7.97 -8.66 35.76
CA ASN A 1169 7.14 -8.21 36.88
C ASN A 1169 5.82 -7.57 36.44
N LYS A 1170 5.46 -7.68 35.15
CA LYS A 1170 4.20 -7.16 34.57
C LYS A 1170 3.94 -5.67 34.82
N LEU A 1171 4.97 -4.88 35.12
CA LEU A 1171 4.89 -3.44 35.35
C LEU A 1171 4.63 -2.68 34.06
N LEU A 1172 5.41 -2.96 33.01
CA LEU A 1172 5.26 -2.37 31.68
C LEU A 1172 5.05 -3.46 30.63
N ARG A 1173 4.53 -3.07 29.46
CA ARG A 1173 4.45 -3.92 28.27
C ARG A 1173 5.41 -3.37 27.22
N TRP A 1174 5.86 -4.20 26.29
CA TRP A 1174 6.77 -3.80 25.20
C TRP A 1174 6.34 -2.49 24.49
N ARG A 1175 5.04 -2.28 24.27
CA ARG A 1175 4.47 -1.09 23.62
C ARG A 1175 4.64 0.22 24.38
N HIS A 1176 4.99 0.19 25.67
CA HIS A 1176 5.18 1.39 26.49
C HIS A 1176 6.60 1.98 26.36
N PHE A 1177 7.58 1.19 25.93
CA PHE A 1177 8.98 1.62 25.83
C PHE A 1177 9.23 2.64 24.71
N GLY A 1178 8.52 2.50 23.58
CA GLY A 1178 8.59 3.46 22.46
C GLY A 1178 8.09 4.87 22.83
N PRO A 1179 6.90 5.02 23.43
CA PRO A 1179 6.42 6.31 23.95
C PRO A 1179 7.38 6.99 24.94
N ILE A 1180 7.99 6.23 25.86
CA ILE A 1180 8.98 6.75 26.82
C ILE A 1180 10.23 7.27 26.09
N SER A 1181 10.80 6.45 25.21
CA SER A 1181 11.96 6.83 24.37
C SER A 1181 11.72 8.14 23.60
N ARG A 1182 10.55 8.25 22.97
CA ARG A 1182 10.13 9.45 22.23
C ARG A 1182 10.00 10.67 23.14
N MET A 1183 9.44 10.51 24.34
CA MET A 1183 9.26 11.61 25.30
C MET A 1183 10.62 12.17 25.74
N ILE A 1184 11.56 11.28 26.07
CA ILE A 1184 12.94 11.66 26.42
C ILE A 1184 13.58 12.47 25.28
N LEU A 1185 13.44 12.00 24.04
CA LEU A 1185 14.00 12.69 22.86
C LEU A 1185 13.38 14.06 22.62
N ARG A 1186 12.04 14.17 22.69
CA ARG A 1186 11.31 15.44 22.53
C ARG A 1186 11.73 16.44 23.60
N ASP A 1187 11.73 16.03 24.86
CA ASP A 1187 12.04 16.93 25.97
C ASP A 1187 13.51 17.36 25.94
N THR A 1188 14.41 16.48 25.48
CA THR A 1188 15.81 16.83 25.23
C THR A 1188 15.96 17.86 24.10
N ALA A 1189 15.14 17.77 23.04
CA ALA A 1189 15.13 18.80 22.01
C ALA A 1189 14.67 20.17 22.54
N ARG A 1190 13.66 20.19 23.40
CA ARG A 1190 13.17 21.41 24.07
C ARG A 1190 14.26 22.06 24.94
N MET A 1191 15.08 21.26 25.63
CA MET A 1191 16.24 21.77 26.39
C MET A 1191 17.23 22.53 25.51
N LEU A 1192 17.54 22.00 24.32
CA LEU A 1192 18.46 22.66 23.39
C LEU A 1192 17.89 23.97 22.87
N TRP A 1193 16.59 23.99 22.59
CA TRP A 1193 15.90 25.20 22.17
C TRP A 1193 15.96 26.26 23.28
N ALA A 1194 15.61 25.90 24.52
CA ALA A 1194 15.68 26.81 25.66
C ALA A 1194 17.11 27.33 25.92
N TYR A 1195 18.11 26.46 25.81
CA TYR A 1195 19.51 26.84 25.93
C TYR A 1195 19.94 27.87 24.86
N TRP A 1196 19.47 27.71 23.62
CA TRP A 1196 19.82 28.63 22.53
C TRP A 1196 19.28 30.04 22.78
N HIS A 1197 18.08 30.13 23.35
CA HIS A 1197 17.39 31.38 23.65
C HIS A 1197 17.68 31.92 25.06
N ALA A 1198 18.53 31.23 25.84
CA ALA A 1198 18.99 31.74 27.12
C ALA A 1198 19.95 32.95 26.90
N PRO A 1199 19.79 34.02 27.70
CA PRO A 1199 20.67 35.20 27.65
C PRO A 1199 22.12 34.82 27.94
N ALA A 1200 23.05 35.62 27.41
CA ALA A 1200 24.49 35.35 27.49
C ALA A 1200 25.04 35.43 28.92
N ASP A 1201 24.37 36.21 29.78
CA ASP A 1201 24.94 36.64 31.05
C ASP A 1201 24.79 35.63 32.19
N GLY A 1202 24.24 34.43 31.94
CA GLY A 1202 24.20 33.29 32.88
C GLY A 1202 23.43 33.49 34.19
N ALA A 1203 23.05 34.73 34.54
CA ALA A 1203 22.54 35.12 35.86
C ALA A 1203 21.01 35.08 35.96
N THR A 1204 20.29 35.16 34.85
CA THR A 1204 18.83 35.07 34.84
C THR A 1204 18.41 33.64 34.46
N ARG A 1205 17.87 32.90 35.44
CA ARG A 1205 17.06 31.70 35.15
C ARG A 1205 16.04 32.10 34.06
N PRO A 1206 15.80 31.27 33.03
CA PRO A 1206 14.79 31.58 32.03
C PRO A 1206 13.49 31.87 32.78
N THR A 1207 13.04 33.12 32.71
CA THR A 1207 11.86 33.61 33.41
C THR A 1207 10.64 32.84 32.90
N ALA A 1208 9.58 32.77 33.71
CA ALA A 1208 8.33 32.09 33.38
C ALA A 1208 7.76 32.49 32.00
N SER A 1209 8.15 33.63 31.44
CA SER A 1209 7.85 34.07 30.07
C SER A 1209 8.41 33.15 28.96
N ALA A 1210 9.52 32.44 29.17
CA ALA A 1210 10.02 31.43 28.23
C ALA A 1210 9.19 30.13 28.25
N GLU A 1211 8.59 29.79 29.40
CA GLU A 1211 7.60 28.70 29.49
C GLU A 1211 6.27 29.11 28.83
N VAL A 1212 5.82 30.35 29.03
CA VAL A 1212 4.62 30.91 28.36
C VAL A 1212 4.81 31.01 26.84
N LEU A 1213 6.00 31.37 26.35
CA LEU A 1213 6.30 31.35 24.91
C LEU A 1213 6.37 29.92 24.32
N MET A 1214 6.72 28.91 25.13
CA MET A 1214 6.69 27.51 24.71
C MET A 1214 5.28 26.91 24.69
N ASP A 1215 4.40 27.33 25.59
CA ASP A 1215 2.98 26.91 25.58
C ASP A 1215 2.15 27.71 24.54
N CYS A 1216 2.52 28.96 24.23
CA CYS A 1216 1.90 29.76 23.16
C CYS A 1216 2.33 29.37 21.73
N ALA A 1217 3.37 28.55 21.59
CA ALA A 1217 3.87 28.06 20.29
C ALA A 1217 3.33 26.67 19.88
N GLU A 1218 2.65 25.95 20.79
CA GLU A 1218 1.84 24.75 20.48
C GLU A 1218 0.46 25.13 19.92
#